data_AF-A0A3B8LJ07-F1
#
_entry.id   AF-A0A3B8LJ07-F1
#
_cell.length_a   1.000
_cell.length_b   1.000
_cell.length_c   1.000
_cell.angle_alpha   90.00
_cell.angle_beta   90.00
_cell.angle_gamma   90.00
#
_symmetry.space_group_name_H-M   'P 1'
#
loop_
_entity.id
_entity.type
_entity.pdbx_description
1 polymer ?
#
loop_
_entity_poly.entity_id
_entity_poly.type
_entity_poly.pdbx_seq_one_letter_code
_entity_poly.pdbx_strand_id
1 'polypeptide(L)'
;MTYNWKSIDSNYSNSLSSFEGASGELTAAVDVPTNAITGTLGMSSDKYLTLVDGGRLNLGSSALTVYSPSNIDAPSDMKIVTGSGTLKFSGQGGVVHMGWWGDDVAALQAAIDSLENVGGGVVMLPETTLYLSASQTISCTSNIILRGLGHSTVIASENLARSNPLLKIDEESNILIENIRFDGNGYTGDYGHIEVTGDCDNITIQNCFFEDGYSGVWFKPGTNKTISNITLFNNTLDGLAIPLFFGNEGTSPTTGESTKQIKILSNTIRNATIESSTDQGMGIRMYQSTTDVLIENNMILNNAANGIELFISGERIVILGNTIAGNTKNGVYIKRDSTTDSNWETAKQLLISANIIQGNSENGIEIETTSDFRPYMINISSNDIFGNSGYGINCYGMYVDIVNNNIFGNAVGTSAHYYGVRIYGADGVPSKYINIANNLITNNGAASKSANIGLVIMDYVEYVNITGNIITTDTALPTANQNYGLWVEDNTTEIVLKNNKINGHAGANLIVANGADVKGERVVCKIGSINAANSAEHPIFSPASNMCLISAAFINAASVTGSASQYETLTILNKGTGTSSNTVCGVNPQSLTAFTTTDLGTPNATYKYLSENETLCFGKAPTGGGLGLTHAVVILNYVTY
;
A
#
# COMPACT_ATOMS: atom_id res chain seq x y z
N MET A 1 34.18 55.70 -3.80
CA MET A 1 35.64 55.79 -3.64
C MET A 1 36.20 54.76 -4.60
N THR A 2 36.66 55.18 -5.78
CA THR A 2 37.08 54.26 -6.86
C THR A 2 38.45 53.70 -6.50
N TYR A 3 38.53 52.43 -6.09
CA TYR A 3 39.80 51.76 -5.86
C TYR A 3 40.47 51.50 -7.20
N ASN A 4 41.62 52.14 -7.45
CA ASN A 4 42.40 51.93 -8.67
C ASN A 4 43.36 50.76 -8.43
N TRP A 5 42.93 49.55 -8.78
CA TRP A 5 43.68 48.29 -8.56
C TRP A 5 44.99 48.19 -9.35
N LYS A 6 45.33 49.17 -10.19
CA LYS A 6 46.56 49.20 -11.01
C LYS A 6 47.89 49.14 -10.23
N SER A 7 47.89 49.12 -8.90
CA SER A 7 49.12 49.09 -8.09
C SER A 7 49.28 47.87 -7.17
N ILE A 8 48.43 46.84 -7.27
CA ILE A 8 48.52 45.65 -6.42
C ILE A 8 48.93 44.46 -7.29
N ASP A 9 50.24 44.22 -7.39
CA ASP A 9 50.86 43.00 -7.93
C ASP A 9 50.65 42.70 -9.44
N SER A 10 51.66 42.12 -10.10
CA SER A 10 51.58 41.72 -11.53
C SER A 10 50.55 40.61 -11.80
N ASN A 11 49.95 40.07 -10.75
CA ASN A 11 48.98 38.98 -10.78
C ASN A 11 47.53 39.44 -10.95
N TYR A 12 47.25 40.76 -10.88
CA TYR A 12 45.92 41.34 -11.05
C TYR A 12 45.81 42.12 -12.37
N SER A 13 44.88 41.72 -13.23
CA SER A 13 44.57 42.39 -14.50
C SER A 13 43.08 42.69 -14.58
N ASN A 14 42.71 43.90 -15.01
CA ASN A 14 41.31 44.25 -15.26
C ASN A 14 40.83 43.80 -16.66
N SER A 15 41.69 43.14 -17.45
CA SER A 15 41.40 42.75 -18.83
C SER A 15 41.44 41.24 -19.02
N LEU A 16 40.32 40.63 -19.40
CA LEU A 16 40.22 39.19 -19.67
C LEU A 16 41.14 38.72 -20.80
N SER A 17 41.49 39.61 -21.74
CA SER A 17 42.42 39.29 -22.83
C SER A 17 43.83 38.97 -22.33
N SER A 18 44.21 39.34 -21.10
CA SER A 18 45.52 38.97 -20.54
C SER A 18 45.62 37.50 -20.16
N PHE A 19 44.52 36.73 -20.20
CA PHE A 19 44.56 35.30 -19.97
C PHE A 19 45.08 34.52 -21.19
N GLU A 20 44.91 35.05 -22.39
CA GLU A 20 45.40 34.38 -23.60
C GLU A 20 46.92 34.30 -23.63
N GLY A 21 47.46 33.08 -23.62
CA GLY A 21 48.89 32.81 -23.71
C GLY A 21 49.69 33.04 -22.42
N ALA A 22 49.05 33.44 -21.32
CA ALA A 22 49.73 33.66 -20.06
C ALA A 22 49.94 32.36 -19.26
N SER A 23 51.14 32.12 -18.76
CA SER A 23 51.48 30.98 -17.89
C SER A 23 51.34 31.33 -16.40
N GLY A 24 50.91 30.38 -15.57
CA GLY A 24 50.90 30.52 -14.11
C GLY A 24 49.62 31.13 -13.56
N GLU A 25 49.53 31.23 -12.23
CA GLU A 25 48.31 31.70 -11.57
C GLU A 25 48.00 33.17 -11.90
N LEU A 26 46.78 33.46 -12.34
CA LEU A 26 46.32 34.83 -12.61
C LEU A 26 44.89 35.04 -12.14
N THR A 27 44.61 36.18 -11.53
CA THR A 27 43.26 36.59 -11.14
C THR A 27 42.87 37.87 -11.84
N ALA A 28 41.72 37.88 -12.51
CA ALA A 28 41.14 39.11 -13.04
C ALA A 28 40.03 39.61 -12.13
N ALA A 29 40.20 40.83 -11.61
CA ALA A 29 39.15 41.54 -10.90
C ALA A 29 38.25 42.27 -11.90
N VAL A 30 36.96 41.95 -11.91
CA VAL A 30 35.97 42.58 -12.79
C VAL A 30 35.15 43.55 -11.95
N ASP A 31 35.47 44.85 -12.05
CA ASP A 31 34.88 45.95 -11.26
C ASP A 31 34.03 46.92 -12.09
N VAL A 32 34.19 46.94 -13.42
CA VAL A 32 33.46 47.85 -14.33
C VAL A 32 32.32 47.11 -15.06
N PRO A 33 31.16 47.73 -15.32
CA PRO A 33 29.97 47.06 -15.87
C PRO A 33 30.06 46.35 -17.23
N THR A 34 31.19 46.36 -17.96
CA THR A 34 31.28 45.66 -19.25
C THR A 34 32.73 45.40 -19.67
N ASN A 35 33.24 44.19 -19.39
CA ASN A 35 34.33 43.63 -20.19
C ASN A 35 33.70 42.87 -21.36
N ALA A 36 33.69 43.49 -22.54
CA ALA A 36 33.20 42.84 -23.76
C ALA A 36 34.19 41.77 -24.20
N ILE A 37 33.76 40.50 -24.21
CA ILE A 37 34.57 39.39 -24.74
C ILE A 37 34.26 39.25 -26.22
N THR A 38 35.26 39.51 -27.07
CA THR A 38 35.16 39.28 -28.52
C THR A 38 35.78 37.94 -28.88
N GLY A 39 34.98 36.97 -29.29
CA GLY A 39 35.45 35.63 -29.68
C GLY A 39 35.45 34.62 -28.52
N THR A 40 35.96 33.42 -28.77
CA THR A 40 35.99 32.35 -27.77
C THR A 40 37.21 32.50 -26.87
N LEU A 41 36.99 32.74 -25.57
CA LEU A 41 38.06 32.80 -24.57
C LEU A 41 38.04 31.52 -23.71
N GLY A 42 39.20 30.87 -23.56
CA GLY A 42 39.38 29.72 -22.68
C GLY A 42 40.26 30.05 -21.48
N MET A 43 39.79 29.71 -20.28
CA MET A 43 40.56 29.81 -19.04
C MET A 43 41.02 28.44 -18.57
N SER A 44 42.32 28.29 -18.33
CA SER A 44 42.93 27.11 -17.70
C SER A 44 42.65 27.06 -16.18
N SER A 45 43.00 25.94 -15.55
CA SER A 45 42.75 25.68 -14.12
C SER A 45 43.45 26.64 -13.15
N ASP A 46 44.48 27.35 -13.62
CA ASP A 46 45.26 28.34 -12.88
C ASP A 46 44.75 29.79 -13.07
N LYS A 47 43.61 30.00 -13.73
CA LYS A 47 43.02 31.34 -13.94
C LYS A 47 41.77 31.53 -13.11
N TYR A 48 41.60 32.72 -12.53
CA TYR A 48 40.48 33.04 -11.64
C TYR A 48 39.82 34.36 -12.01
N LEU A 49 38.50 34.44 -11.80
CA LEU A 49 37.69 35.65 -11.91
C LEU A 49 37.17 36.02 -10.54
N THR A 50 37.38 37.26 -10.13
CA THR A 50 36.74 37.83 -8.95
C THR A 50 35.87 39.00 -9.39
N LEU A 51 34.56 38.89 -9.22
CA LEU A 51 33.62 39.93 -9.58
C LEU A 51 33.31 40.81 -8.37
N VAL A 52 33.58 42.11 -8.49
CA VAL A 52 33.41 43.10 -7.41
C VAL A 52 32.56 44.27 -7.89
N ASP A 53 31.94 45.00 -6.97
CA ASP A 53 31.23 46.26 -7.22
C ASP A 53 30.20 46.24 -8.38
N GLY A 54 29.57 45.09 -8.63
CA GLY A 54 28.58 44.93 -9.70
C GLY A 54 29.18 44.68 -11.09
N GLY A 55 30.45 44.29 -11.19
CA GLY A 55 31.12 43.93 -12.44
C GLY A 55 30.39 42.85 -13.25
N ARG A 56 30.39 42.96 -14.57
CA ARG A 56 29.70 42.01 -15.46
C ARG A 56 30.56 41.60 -16.65
N LEU A 57 30.37 40.36 -17.06
CA LEU A 57 30.89 39.77 -18.28
C LEU A 57 29.86 40.00 -19.40
N ASN A 58 30.21 40.85 -20.38
CA ASN A 58 29.38 41.01 -21.57
C ASN A 58 29.89 40.06 -22.65
N LEU A 59 29.18 38.95 -22.80
CA LEU A 59 29.56 37.90 -23.73
C LEU A 59 29.08 38.19 -25.16
N GLY A 60 28.22 39.19 -25.42
CA GLY A 60 27.74 39.45 -26.78
C GLY A 60 27.13 38.19 -27.42
N SER A 61 27.73 37.65 -28.49
CA SER A 61 27.43 36.33 -29.08
C SER A 61 28.57 35.31 -28.91
N SER A 62 29.55 35.64 -28.06
CA SER A 62 30.78 34.89 -27.79
C SER A 62 30.56 33.78 -26.75
N ALA A 63 31.56 32.89 -26.61
CA ALA A 63 31.60 31.89 -25.56
C ALA A 63 32.81 32.12 -24.63
N LEU A 64 32.56 32.07 -23.32
CA LEU A 64 33.61 32.01 -22.30
C LEU A 64 33.63 30.60 -21.74
N THR A 65 34.75 29.91 -21.90
CA THR A 65 34.98 28.59 -21.31
C THR A 65 35.89 28.73 -20.09
N VAL A 66 35.40 28.36 -18.93
CA VAL A 66 36.15 28.37 -17.67
C VAL A 66 36.49 26.94 -17.25
N TYR A 67 37.64 26.70 -16.64
CA TYR A 67 38.00 25.34 -16.24
C TYR A 67 36.99 24.73 -15.25
N SER A 68 36.62 25.45 -14.19
CA SER A 68 35.66 25.02 -13.16
C SER A 68 34.84 26.20 -12.63
N PRO A 69 33.61 25.99 -12.13
CA PRO A 69 32.88 27.02 -11.39
C PRO A 69 33.66 27.65 -10.23
N SER A 70 34.55 26.88 -9.59
CA SER A 70 35.42 27.38 -8.51
C SER A 70 36.46 28.41 -8.96
N ASN A 71 36.64 28.58 -10.27
CA ASN A 71 37.48 29.64 -10.84
C ASN A 71 36.71 30.99 -10.91
N ILE A 72 35.46 31.05 -10.46
CA ILE A 72 34.65 32.27 -10.41
C ILE A 72 34.27 32.54 -8.95
N ASP A 73 34.70 33.68 -8.43
CA ASP A 73 34.28 34.24 -7.15
C ASP A 73 33.30 35.40 -7.41
N ALA A 74 32.02 35.15 -7.15
CA ALA A 74 30.94 36.11 -7.34
C ALA A 74 29.79 35.84 -6.37
N PRO A 75 29.08 36.89 -5.89
CA PRO A 75 27.87 36.72 -5.10
C PRO A 75 26.81 35.87 -5.82
N SER A 76 26.04 35.11 -5.05
CA SER A 76 25.06 34.16 -5.59
C SER A 76 23.88 34.79 -6.34
N ASP A 77 23.53 36.02 -6.00
CA ASP A 77 22.42 36.80 -6.54
C ASP A 77 22.87 37.78 -7.65
N MET A 78 24.17 37.80 -7.96
CA MET A 78 24.74 38.77 -8.88
C MET A 78 24.69 38.25 -10.32
N LYS A 79 24.00 38.97 -11.20
CA LYS A 79 24.04 38.74 -12.65
C LYS A 79 25.39 39.11 -13.24
N ILE A 80 26.24 38.09 -13.41
CA ILE A 80 27.59 38.25 -13.98
C ILE A 80 27.59 38.08 -15.50
N VAL A 81 26.66 37.32 -16.08
CA VAL A 81 26.58 37.11 -17.54
C VAL A 81 25.56 38.06 -18.16
N THR A 82 25.98 38.78 -19.19
CA THR A 82 25.13 39.62 -20.03
C THR A 82 25.39 39.37 -21.52
N GLY A 83 24.42 39.72 -22.37
CA GLY A 83 24.42 39.36 -23.79
C GLY A 83 23.78 38.01 -24.05
N SER A 84 23.86 37.53 -25.30
CA SER A 84 23.34 36.23 -25.77
C SER A 84 24.42 35.13 -25.85
N GLY A 85 25.62 35.42 -25.34
CA GLY A 85 26.75 34.49 -25.34
C GLY A 85 26.61 33.42 -24.27
N THR A 86 27.54 32.47 -24.23
CA THR A 86 27.48 31.33 -23.31
C THR A 86 28.68 31.30 -22.36
N LEU A 87 28.40 31.06 -21.08
CA LEU A 87 29.41 30.68 -20.08
C LEU A 87 29.35 29.16 -19.95
N LYS A 88 30.48 28.49 -20.20
CA LYS A 88 30.59 27.02 -20.11
C LYS A 88 31.77 26.63 -19.24
N PHE A 89 31.71 25.43 -18.69
CA PHE A 89 32.84 24.82 -18.00
C PHE A 89 33.44 23.68 -18.83
N SER A 90 34.74 23.39 -18.66
CA SER A 90 35.42 22.33 -19.46
C SER A 90 36.30 21.36 -18.69
N GLY A 91 36.58 21.61 -17.41
CA GLY A 91 37.52 20.85 -16.61
C GLY A 91 36.85 20.00 -15.56
N GLN A 92 36.13 20.64 -14.65
CA GLN A 92 35.52 19.99 -13.49
C GLN A 92 34.17 20.62 -13.15
N GLY A 93 33.22 19.79 -12.74
CA GLY A 93 31.97 20.21 -12.13
C GLY A 93 32.18 21.01 -10.84
N GLY A 94 31.14 21.69 -10.39
CA GLY A 94 31.22 22.52 -9.19
C GLY A 94 29.87 23.09 -8.79
N VAL A 95 29.91 24.15 -7.99
CA VAL A 95 28.71 24.89 -7.58
C VAL A 95 28.56 26.11 -8.48
N VAL A 96 27.40 26.25 -9.11
CA VAL A 96 27.00 27.45 -9.85
C VAL A 96 25.78 28.07 -9.18
N HIS A 97 25.63 29.38 -9.31
CA HIS A 97 24.47 30.10 -8.79
C HIS A 97 23.62 30.60 -9.94
N MET A 98 22.31 30.34 -9.91
CA MET A 98 21.38 30.78 -10.95
C MET A 98 21.48 32.30 -11.21
N GLY A 99 21.67 33.08 -10.14
CA GLY A 99 21.82 34.53 -10.19
C GLY A 99 22.91 35.01 -11.15
N TRP A 100 23.94 34.20 -11.40
CA TRP A 100 25.00 34.51 -12.37
C TRP A 100 24.49 34.74 -13.79
N TRP A 101 23.38 34.12 -14.17
CA TRP A 101 22.72 34.31 -15.47
C TRP A 101 21.51 35.25 -15.39
N GLY A 102 20.87 35.35 -14.23
CA GLY A 102 19.69 36.17 -13.98
C GLY A 102 18.74 35.54 -12.97
N ASP A 103 17.48 35.94 -13.03
CA ASP A 103 16.42 35.60 -12.08
C ASP A 103 15.17 35.01 -12.76
N ASP A 104 15.31 34.53 -14.00
CA ASP A 104 14.23 33.97 -14.81
C ASP A 104 14.46 32.47 -15.15
N VAL A 105 13.47 31.86 -15.82
CA VAL A 105 13.51 30.45 -16.23
C VAL A 105 14.69 30.17 -17.18
N ALA A 106 15.03 31.12 -18.06
CA ALA A 106 16.15 30.97 -18.98
C ALA A 106 17.50 30.99 -18.25
N ALA A 107 17.63 31.78 -17.19
CA ALA A 107 18.79 31.79 -16.32
C ALA A 107 18.97 30.46 -15.59
N LEU A 108 17.87 29.85 -15.11
CA LEU A 108 17.92 28.51 -14.53
C LEU A 108 18.39 27.46 -15.54
N GLN A 109 17.80 27.44 -16.74
CA GLN A 109 18.22 26.49 -17.78
C GLN A 109 19.70 26.70 -18.15
N ALA A 110 20.13 27.95 -18.33
CA ALA A 110 21.52 28.25 -18.66
C ALA A 110 22.51 27.81 -17.55
N ALA A 111 22.11 27.90 -16.28
CA ALA A 111 22.91 27.41 -15.16
C ALA A 111 23.07 25.87 -15.21
N ILE A 112 22.00 25.14 -15.50
CA ILE A 112 22.01 23.68 -15.68
C ILE A 112 22.90 23.30 -16.88
N ASP A 113 22.67 23.90 -18.04
CA ASP A 113 23.39 23.62 -19.29
C ASP A 113 24.90 23.90 -19.16
N SER A 114 25.29 24.84 -18.30
CA SER A 114 26.70 25.17 -18.07
C SER A 114 27.51 24.00 -17.50
N LEU A 115 26.85 23.09 -16.77
CA LEU A 115 27.46 21.95 -16.06
C LEU A 115 27.44 20.63 -16.85
N GLU A 116 26.68 20.57 -17.95
CA GLU A 116 26.50 19.35 -18.77
C GLU A 116 27.86 18.78 -19.24
N ASN A 117 28.76 19.66 -19.70
CA ASN A 117 30.04 19.27 -20.31
C ASN A 117 31.15 18.94 -19.30
N VAL A 118 30.89 19.08 -17.99
CA VAL A 118 31.87 18.83 -16.92
C VAL A 118 31.47 17.71 -15.97
N GLY A 119 30.50 16.89 -16.38
CA GLY A 119 30.04 15.74 -15.61
C GLY A 119 29.09 16.11 -14.47
N GLY A 120 28.45 17.28 -14.53
CA GLY A 120 27.45 17.72 -13.56
C GLY A 120 27.97 18.64 -12.45
N GLY A 121 27.18 18.80 -11.39
CA GLY A 121 27.47 19.73 -10.30
C GLY A 121 26.22 20.17 -9.54
N VAL A 122 26.33 21.28 -8.81
CA VAL A 122 25.24 21.85 -8.00
C VAL A 122 24.79 23.17 -8.61
N VAL A 123 23.50 23.29 -8.91
CA VAL A 123 22.84 24.55 -9.24
C VAL A 123 22.13 25.06 -7.99
N MET A 124 22.61 26.19 -7.47
CA MET A 124 22.01 26.88 -6.31
C MET A 124 20.98 27.90 -6.78
N LEU A 125 19.74 27.75 -6.31
CA LEU A 125 18.68 28.74 -6.53
C LEU A 125 18.57 29.65 -5.31
N PRO A 126 18.48 30.98 -5.51
CA PRO A 126 18.23 31.93 -4.43
C PRO A 126 16.76 31.88 -3.97
N GLU A 127 16.41 32.75 -3.03
CA GLU A 127 15.01 33.10 -2.76
C GLU A 127 14.45 33.82 -3.99
N THR A 128 13.49 33.18 -4.66
CA THR A 128 12.91 33.67 -5.91
C THR A 128 11.64 32.89 -6.24
N THR A 129 10.84 33.45 -7.16
CA THR A 129 9.71 32.75 -7.78
C THR A 129 9.89 32.77 -9.30
N LEU A 130 10.07 31.58 -9.88
CA LEU A 130 10.20 31.38 -11.32
C LEU A 130 8.85 30.99 -11.89
N TYR A 131 8.26 31.90 -12.65
CA TYR A 131 7.00 31.68 -13.34
C TYR A 131 7.24 31.10 -14.73
N LEU A 132 6.66 29.92 -14.99
CA LEU A 132 6.75 29.22 -16.27
C LEU A 132 5.44 29.38 -17.04
N SER A 133 5.52 29.89 -18.27
CA SER A 133 4.40 29.85 -19.21
C SER A 133 3.95 28.42 -19.52
N ALA A 134 2.77 28.26 -20.13
CA ALA A 134 2.13 26.96 -20.34
C ALA A 134 3.00 25.93 -21.09
N SER A 135 3.86 26.38 -22.00
CA SER A 135 4.73 25.52 -22.83
C SER A 135 6.18 25.46 -22.37
N GLN A 136 6.59 26.31 -21.41
CA GLN A 136 7.96 26.30 -20.89
C GLN A 136 8.18 25.13 -19.93
N THR A 137 9.38 24.56 -19.96
CA THR A 137 9.81 23.48 -19.08
C THR A 137 11.30 23.66 -18.79
N ILE A 138 11.71 23.32 -17.57
CA ILE A 138 13.11 23.19 -17.18
C ILE A 138 13.53 21.75 -17.42
N SER A 139 14.58 21.53 -18.21
CA SER A 139 15.14 20.20 -18.46
C SER A 139 16.38 19.99 -17.59
N CYS A 140 16.36 18.95 -16.77
CA CYS A 140 17.55 18.50 -16.05
C CYS A 140 18.49 17.70 -16.96
N THR A 141 19.75 17.62 -16.55
CA THR A 141 20.76 16.73 -17.15
C THR A 141 21.37 15.84 -16.07
N SER A 142 22.02 14.75 -16.48
CA SER A 142 22.63 13.79 -15.56
C SER A 142 23.65 14.42 -14.62
N ASN A 143 23.77 13.86 -13.41
CA ASN A 143 24.73 14.27 -12.38
C ASN A 143 24.51 15.70 -11.84
N ILE A 144 23.28 16.22 -11.92
CA ILE A 144 22.92 17.54 -11.41
C ILE A 144 22.27 17.44 -10.03
N ILE A 145 22.66 18.37 -9.14
CA ILE A 145 21.97 18.69 -7.91
C ILE A 145 21.29 20.04 -8.08
N LEU A 146 19.96 20.07 -8.02
CA LEU A 146 19.16 21.29 -8.03
C LEU A 146 18.76 21.63 -6.58
N ARG A 147 19.31 22.71 -6.01
CA ARG A 147 19.13 23.05 -4.60
C ARG A 147 18.55 24.45 -4.41
N GLY A 148 17.37 24.53 -3.81
CA GLY A 148 16.76 25.78 -3.37
C GLY A 148 16.92 26.08 -1.88
N LEU A 149 16.13 27.04 -1.40
CA LEU A 149 16.06 27.49 0.00
C LEU A 149 14.73 27.10 0.69
N GLY A 150 14.11 26.01 0.24
CA GLY A 150 12.85 25.47 0.75
C GLY A 150 11.66 26.24 0.18
N HIS A 151 10.75 26.67 1.06
CA HIS A 151 9.55 27.43 0.66
C HIS A 151 9.85 28.77 -0.04
N SER A 152 11.05 29.32 0.16
CA SER A 152 11.47 30.60 -0.44
C SER A 152 11.95 30.48 -1.89
N THR A 153 12.19 29.26 -2.39
CA THR A 153 12.52 29.02 -3.80
C THR A 153 11.33 28.34 -4.46
N VAL A 154 10.62 29.08 -5.31
CA VAL A 154 9.37 28.63 -5.94
C VAL A 154 9.55 28.47 -7.44
N ILE A 155 9.16 27.32 -7.97
CA ILE A 155 8.97 27.08 -9.41
C ILE A 155 7.46 26.93 -9.62
N ALA A 156 6.86 27.89 -10.32
CA ALA A 156 5.40 28.02 -10.41
C ALA A 156 4.88 28.05 -11.85
N SER A 157 3.64 27.61 -12.04
CA SER A 157 2.92 27.83 -13.30
C SER A 157 2.34 29.25 -13.39
N GLU A 158 2.47 29.89 -14.54
CA GLU A 158 1.73 31.14 -14.84
C GLU A 158 0.26 30.90 -15.18
N ASN A 159 -0.07 29.73 -15.74
CA ASN A 159 -1.36 29.46 -16.37
C ASN A 159 -2.04 28.22 -15.78
N LEU A 160 -3.37 28.22 -15.82
CA LEU A 160 -4.21 27.11 -15.38
C LEU A 160 -4.18 25.88 -16.31
N ALA A 161 -3.67 26.03 -17.53
CA ALA A 161 -3.59 24.94 -18.50
C ALA A 161 -2.18 24.86 -19.06
N ARG A 162 -1.38 23.94 -18.52
CA ARG A 162 -0.04 23.64 -19.01
C ARG A 162 -0.09 22.60 -20.13
N SER A 163 0.87 22.65 -21.04
CA SER A 163 1.09 21.64 -22.07
C SER A 163 2.38 20.83 -21.86
N ASN A 164 3.11 21.12 -20.78
CA ASN A 164 4.36 20.47 -20.41
C ASN A 164 4.55 20.54 -18.86
N PRO A 165 5.35 19.64 -18.27
CA PRO A 165 5.69 19.72 -16.85
C PRO A 165 6.47 21.00 -16.51
N LEU A 166 6.55 21.33 -15.21
CA LEU A 166 7.43 22.42 -14.75
C LEU A 166 8.91 22.02 -14.93
N LEU A 167 9.23 20.80 -14.50
CA LEU A 167 10.56 20.20 -14.59
C LEU A 167 10.48 18.81 -15.22
N LYS A 168 11.40 18.55 -16.16
CA LYS A 168 11.49 17.27 -16.88
C LYS A 168 12.85 16.62 -16.64
N ILE A 169 12.81 15.33 -16.32
CA ILE A 169 13.96 14.43 -16.26
C ILE A 169 13.73 13.36 -17.33
N ASP A 170 14.48 13.41 -18.43
CA ASP A 170 14.22 12.57 -19.61
C ASP A 170 15.48 11.87 -20.09
N GLU A 171 15.56 10.55 -19.90
CA GLU A 171 16.77 9.76 -20.20
C GLU A 171 18.02 10.19 -19.41
N GLU A 172 17.82 10.67 -18.18
CA GLU A 172 18.89 11.17 -17.30
C GLU A 172 19.06 10.34 -16.02
N SER A 173 20.22 10.46 -15.38
CA SER A 173 20.55 9.72 -14.14
C SER A 173 21.33 10.55 -13.11
N ASN A 174 21.38 10.08 -11.87
CA ASN A 174 22.14 10.70 -10.77
C ASN A 174 21.71 12.14 -10.47
N ILE A 175 20.40 12.38 -10.36
CA ILE A 175 19.85 13.71 -10.10
C ILE A 175 19.37 13.80 -8.64
N LEU A 176 19.68 14.91 -7.99
CA LEU A 176 19.12 15.29 -6.69
C LEU A 176 18.36 16.60 -6.82
N ILE A 177 17.08 16.61 -6.43
CA ILE A 177 16.26 17.83 -6.32
C ILE A 177 15.93 18.02 -4.84
N GLU A 178 16.29 19.18 -4.29
CA GLU A 178 16.04 19.44 -2.87
C GLU A 178 15.71 20.88 -2.51
N ASN A 179 14.88 21.02 -1.46
CA ASN A 179 14.52 22.31 -0.86
C ASN A 179 13.91 23.28 -1.89
N ILE A 180 12.92 22.82 -2.68
CA ILE A 180 12.22 23.65 -3.66
C ILE A 180 10.72 23.48 -3.46
N ARG A 181 9.97 24.58 -3.62
CA ARG A 181 8.51 24.58 -3.72
C ARG A 181 8.11 24.57 -5.19
N PHE A 182 7.27 23.61 -5.57
CA PHE A 182 6.63 23.49 -6.86
C PHE A 182 5.14 23.82 -6.70
N ASP A 183 4.70 24.88 -7.37
CA ASP A 183 3.37 25.45 -7.23
C ASP A 183 2.65 25.41 -8.59
N GLY A 184 1.64 24.57 -8.71
CA GLY A 184 0.85 24.49 -9.93
C GLY A 184 -0.10 25.67 -10.11
N ASN A 185 -0.28 26.52 -9.09
CA ASN A 185 -1.14 27.70 -9.15
C ASN A 185 -2.57 27.34 -9.61
N GLY A 186 -3.06 26.18 -9.19
CA GLY A 186 -4.38 25.62 -9.49
C GLY A 186 -4.53 25.12 -10.92
N TYR A 187 -3.45 24.76 -11.62
CA TYR A 187 -3.55 24.29 -13.00
C TYR A 187 -4.21 22.90 -13.07
N THR A 188 -5.05 22.71 -14.09
CA THR A 188 -5.87 21.49 -14.29
C THR A 188 -5.42 20.64 -15.47
N GLY A 189 -4.26 20.94 -16.08
CA GLY A 189 -3.69 20.15 -17.16
C GLY A 189 -3.05 18.85 -16.67
N ASP A 190 -3.14 17.78 -17.47
CA ASP A 190 -2.62 16.44 -17.14
C ASP A 190 -1.08 16.39 -17.28
N TYR A 191 -0.37 17.10 -16.41
CA TYR A 191 1.10 17.12 -16.35
C TYR A 191 1.60 17.13 -14.90
N GLY A 192 2.75 16.52 -14.66
CA GLY A 192 3.41 16.57 -13.36
C GLY A 192 4.14 17.89 -13.13
N HIS A 193 4.36 18.28 -11.88
CA HIS A 193 5.38 19.28 -11.55
C HIS A 193 6.74 18.75 -11.98
N ILE A 194 7.05 17.52 -11.59
CA ILE A 194 8.21 16.77 -12.07
C ILE A 194 7.71 15.57 -12.87
N GLU A 195 8.13 15.47 -14.13
CA GLU A 195 7.98 14.25 -14.92
C GLU A 195 9.33 13.56 -15.10
N VAL A 196 9.38 12.27 -14.74
CA VAL A 196 10.51 11.38 -14.99
C VAL A 196 10.13 10.47 -16.15
N THR A 197 10.82 10.59 -17.28
CA THR A 197 10.50 9.94 -18.54
C THR A 197 11.70 9.22 -19.16
N GLY A 198 11.45 8.20 -19.97
CA GLY A 198 12.52 7.46 -20.64
C GLY A 198 13.29 6.54 -19.68
N ASP A 199 14.58 6.33 -19.98
CA ASP A 199 15.48 5.51 -19.17
C ASP A 199 16.14 6.37 -18.08
N CYS A 200 15.57 6.37 -16.89
CA CYS A 200 16.09 7.15 -15.76
C CYS A 200 16.55 6.26 -14.60
N ASP A 201 17.65 6.65 -13.95
CA ASP A 201 18.20 5.91 -12.83
C ASP A 201 18.75 6.83 -11.74
N ASN A 202 18.65 6.39 -10.48
CA ASN A 202 19.25 7.04 -9.33
C ASN A 202 18.82 8.52 -9.17
N ILE A 203 17.51 8.73 -9.01
CA ILE A 203 16.92 10.06 -8.81
C ILE A 203 16.47 10.20 -7.36
N THR A 204 16.87 11.29 -6.70
CA THR A 204 16.42 11.63 -5.34
C THR A 204 15.67 12.95 -5.35
N ILE A 205 14.48 12.98 -4.76
CA ILE A 205 13.68 14.19 -4.56
C ILE A 205 13.39 14.29 -3.07
N GLN A 206 13.88 15.35 -2.42
CA GLN A 206 13.78 15.46 -0.97
C GLN A 206 13.52 16.87 -0.44
N ASN A 207 12.83 16.97 0.70
CA ASN A 207 12.55 18.24 1.36
C ASN A 207 11.86 19.27 0.45
N CYS A 208 11.10 18.80 -0.53
CA CYS A 208 10.37 19.65 -1.47
C CYS A 208 8.89 19.78 -1.05
N PHE A 209 8.26 20.84 -1.54
CA PHE A 209 6.84 21.15 -1.33
C PHE A 209 6.14 21.17 -2.68
N PHE A 210 5.05 20.45 -2.84
CA PHE A 210 4.28 20.35 -4.08
C PHE A 210 2.84 20.71 -3.79
N GLU A 211 2.26 21.64 -4.53
CA GLU A 211 0.86 22.03 -4.31
C GLU A 211 0.13 22.54 -5.55
N ASP A 212 -1.21 22.46 -5.50
CA ASP A 212 -2.13 23.10 -6.43
C ASP A 212 -1.90 22.77 -7.92
N GLY A 213 -1.87 21.48 -8.27
CA GLY A 213 -1.66 21.01 -9.64
C GLY A 213 -2.11 19.56 -9.85
N TYR A 214 -1.86 19.01 -11.04
CA TYR A 214 -2.31 17.64 -11.34
C TYR A 214 -1.52 16.57 -10.59
N SER A 215 -0.20 16.51 -10.78
CA SER A 215 0.66 15.55 -10.09
C SER A 215 1.92 16.21 -9.56
N GLY A 216 2.40 15.81 -8.39
CA GLY A 216 3.66 16.30 -7.85
C GLY A 216 4.84 15.65 -8.58
N VAL A 217 4.88 14.32 -8.56
CA VAL A 217 5.90 13.53 -9.29
C VAL A 217 5.22 12.43 -10.08
N TRP A 218 5.49 12.42 -11.39
CA TRP A 218 4.91 11.46 -12.32
C TRP A 218 5.99 10.67 -13.07
N PHE A 219 5.96 9.36 -12.90
CA PHE A 219 6.88 8.40 -13.54
C PHE A 219 6.24 7.81 -14.81
N LYS A 220 6.84 8.09 -15.97
CA LYS A 220 6.33 7.71 -17.30
C LYS A 220 7.47 7.10 -18.12
N PRO A 221 7.87 5.84 -17.86
CA PRO A 221 9.01 5.23 -18.54
C PRO A 221 8.86 5.32 -20.06
N GLY A 222 7.68 4.98 -20.60
CA GLY A 222 7.45 4.85 -22.04
C GLY A 222 7.90 3.48 -22.58
N THR A 223 7.57 3.20 -23.83
CA THR A 223 7.72 1.85 -24.42
C THR A 223 9.16 1.31 -24.33
N ASN A 224 9.32 0.12 -23.73
CA ASN A 224 10.61 -0.54 -23.50
C ASN A 224 11.63 0.26 -22.69
N LYS A 225 11.17 1.19 -21.86
CA LYS A 225 12.03 2.03 -21.01
C LYS A 225 11.89 1.64 -19.54
N THR A 226 12.93 1.95 -18.77
CA THR A 226 12.97 1.67 -17.34
C THR A 226 13.27 2.90 -16.52
N ILE A 227 12.45 3.14 -15.49
CA ILE A 227 12.77 4.09 -14.41
C ILE A 227 13.14 3.28 -13.17
N SER A 228 14.34 3.51 -12.61
CA SER A 228 14.82 2.76 -11.45
C SER A 228 15.54 3.58 -10.39
N ASN A 229 15.66 2.99 -9.20
CA ASN A 229 16.43 3.54 -8.08
C ASN A 229 15.99 4.95 -7.68
N ILE A 230 14.68 5.14 -7.50
CA ILE A 230 14.11 6.44 -7.14
C ILE A 230 13.92 6.52 -5.63
N THR A 231 14.31 7.64 -5.03
CA THR A 231 14.03 7.96 -3.63
C THR A 231 13.25 9.26 -3.51
N LEU A 232 12.06 9.19 -2.93
CA LEU A 232 11.23 10.33 -2.54
C LEU A 232 11.21 10.41 -1.02
N PHE A 233 11.88 11.42 -0.44
CA PHE A 233 12.09 11.50 1.00
C PHE A 233 11.69 12.85 1.61
N ASN A 234 10.90 12.83 2.67
CA ASN A 234 10.56 14.03 3.45
C ASN A 234 9.97 15.18 2.61
N ASN A 235 9.13 14.85 1.62
CA ASN A 235 8.41 15.83 0.82
C ASN A 235 7.01 16.08 1.39
N THR A 236 6.46 17.26 1.11
CA THR A 236 5.04 17.57 1.34
C THR A 236 4.35 17.71 0.00
N LEU A 237 3.28 16.94 -0.23
CA LEU A 237 2.46 16.98 -1.42
C LEU A 237 1.02 17.24 -1.01
N ASP A 238 0.46 18.40 -1.38
CA ASP A 238 -0.80 18.92 -0.84
C ASP A 238 -1.69 19.47 -1.95
N GLY A 239 -2.97 19.09 -1.99
CA GLY A 239 -3.91 19.71 -2.94
C GLY A 239 -3.66 19.35 -4.41
N LEU A 240 -3.01 18.21 -4.69
CA LEU A 240 -2.76 17.74 -6.05
C LEU A 240 -3.83 16.70 -6.48
N ALA A 241 -4.18 16.61 -7.75
CA ALA A 241 -5.14 15.57 -8.20
C ALA A 241 -4.61 14.14 -7.95
N ILE A 242 -3.33 13.89 -8.23
CA ILE A 242 -2.63 12.62 -7.99
C ILE A 242 -1.18 12.93 -7.55
N PRO A 243 -0.92 13.15 -6.25
CA PRO A 243 0.40 13.54 -5.74
C PRO A 243 1.58 12.73 -6.27
N LEU A 244 1.50 11.39 -6.22
CA LEU A 244 2.50 10.49 -6.78
C LEU A 244 1.86 9.52 -7.77
N PHE A 245 2.34 9.55 -9.01
CA PHE A 245 1.73 8.78 -10.09
C PHE A 245 2.74 7.92 -10.86
N PHE A 246 2.48 6.62 -10.95
CA PHE A 246 3.31 5.65 -11.66
C PHE A 246 2.57 5.08 -12.88
N GLY A 247 3.01 5.45 -14.07
CA GLY A 247 2.44 5.01 -15.35
C GLY A 247 1.53 6.05 -16.00
N ASN A 248 1.04 5.79 -17.21
CA ASN A 248 0.31 6.76 -18.01
C ASN A 248 -1.20 6.43 -18.12
N GLU A 249 -2.08 7.41 -17.88
CA GLU A 249 -3.54 7.23 -18.04
C GLU A 249 -3.93 7.11 -19.51
N GLY A 250 -4.98 6.34 -19.78
CA GLY A 250 -5.64 6.30 -21.09
C GLY A 250 -4.84 5.63 -22.23
N THR A 251 -3.55 5.36 -22.04
CA THR A 251 -2.79 4.51 -22.95
C THR A 251 -2.87 3.08 -22.48
N SER A 252 -3.31 2.17 -23.37
CA SER A 252 -3.11 0.74 -23.14
C SER A 252 -1.64 0.53 -22.78
N PRO A 253 -1.33 -0.10 -21.62
CA PRO A 253 0.05 -0.26 -21.18
C PRO A 253 0.89 -0.87 -22.30
N THR A 254 2.01 -0.22 -22.66
CA THR A 254 2.83 -0.71 -23.79
C THR A 254 3.87 -1.70 -23.30
N THR A 255 4.18 -2.71 -24.11
CA THR A 255 5.11 -3.78 -23.73
C THR A 255 6.48 -3.20 -23.32
N GLY A 256 7.00 -3.65 -22.18
CA GLY A 256 8.36 -3.35 -21.73
C GLY A 256 8.52 -2.10 -20.85
N GLU A 257 7.45 -1.36 -20.57
CA GLU A 257 7.43 -0.29 -19.57
C GLU A 257 7.69 -0.85 -18.15
N SER A 258 8.65 -0.29 -17.41
CA SER A 258 8.93 -0.72 -16.03
C SER A 258 9.33 0.45 -15.14
N THR A 259 8.71 0.52 -13.96
CA THR A 259 9.19 1.36 -12.85
C THR A 259 9.59 0.45 -11.70
N LYS A 260 10.81 0.59 -11.16
CA LYS A 260 11.30 -0.35 -10.15
C LYS A 260 12.22 0.25 -9.09
N GLN A 261 12.37 -0.44 -7.97
CA GLN A 261 13.30 -0.05 -6.90
C GLN A 261 13.01 1.37 -6.38
N ILE A 262 11.75 1.59 -6.02
CA ILE A 262 11.24 2.90 -5.59
C ILE A 262 11.15 2.94 -4.06
N LYS A 263 11.60 4.03 -3.46
CA LYS A 263 11.48 4.30 -2.03
C LYS A 263 10.68 5.59 -1.81
N ILE A 264 9.56 5.47 -1.11
CA ILE A 264 8.68 6.58 -0.72
C ILE A 264 8.71 6.65 0.81
N LEU A 265 9.51 7.56 1.35
CA LEU A 265 9.91 7.56 2.75
C LEU A 265 9.52 8.87 3.45
N SER A 266 8.79 8.79 4.55
CA SER A 266 8.53 9.94 5.44
C SER A 266 7.92 11.17 4.74
N ASN A 267 7.13 10.97 3.69
CA ASN A 267 6.43 12.05 3.00
C ASN A 267 5.09 12.34 3.68
N THR A 268 4.62 13.57 3.55
CA THR A 268 3.24 13.96 3.86
C THR A 268 2.50 14.14 2.55
N ILE A 269 1.50 13.30 2.29
CA ILE A 269 0.66 13.32 1.09
C ILE A 269 -0.77 13.57 1.55
N ARG A 270 -1.37 14.68 1.15
CA ARG A 270 -2.69 15.03 1.67
C ARG A 270 -3.56 15.82 0.71
N ASN A 271 -4.86 15.81 1.02
CA ASN A 271 -5.86 16.63 0.37
C ASN A 271 -5.87 16.47 -1.15
N ALA A 272 -5.56 15.28 -1.68
CA ALA A 272 -5.62 15.07 -3.11
C ALA A 272 -7.04 15.37 -3.63
N THR A 273 -7.15 16.04 -4.77
CA THR A 273 -8.42 16.61 -5.28
C THR A 273 -9.00 15.77 -6.42
N ILE A 274 -10.30 15.95 -6.68
CA ILE A 274 -10.96 15.45 -7.90
C ILE A 274 -11.26 16.68 -8.76
N GLU A 275 -10.61 16.81 -9.90
CA GLU A 275 -10.76 17.99 -10.76
C GLU A 275 -11.64 17.73 -11.98
N SER A 276 -11.54 16.54 -12.59
CA SER A 276 -12.20 16.29 -13.88
C SER A 276 -12.69 14.86 -14.13
N SER A 277 -12.21 13.86 -13.37
CA SER A 277 -12.59 12.46 -13.59
C SER A 277 -12.78 11.68 -12.28
N THR A 278 -13.43 10.52 -12.36
CA THR A 278 -13.57 9.59 -11.22
C THR A 278 -12.26 8.90 -10.83
N ASP A 279 -11.21 9.10 -11.64
CA ASP A 279 -9.92 8.42 -11.57
C ASP A 279 -8.85 9.37 -11.04
N GLN A 280 -9.23 10.32 -10.18
CA GLN A 280 -8.37 11.28 -9.48
C GLN A 280 -8.63 11.25 -7.97
N GLY A 281 -7.81 11.96 -7.21
CA GLY A 281 -7.94 12.09 -5.75
C GLY A 281 -7.26 10.99 -4.96
N MET A 282 -6.36 10.19 -5.57
CA MET A 282 -5.56 9.19 -4.83
C MET A 282 -4.26 9.80 -4.35
N GLY A 283 -3.82 9.47 -3.14
CA GLY A 283 -2.52 9.92 -2.63
C GLY A 283 -1.34 9.33 -3.42
N ILE A 284 -1.30 8.01 -3.54
CA ILE A 284 -0.32 7.27 -4.34
C ILE A 284 -1.07 6.36 -5.31
N ARG A 285 -0.79 6.48 -6.61
CA ARG A 285 -1.41 5.65 -7.64
C ARG A 285 -0.38 4.93 -8.49
N MET A 286 -0.46 3.60 -8.53
CA MET A 286 0.32 2.77 -9.44
C MET A 286 -0.58 2.19 -10.51
N TYR A 287 -0.37 2.56 -11.77
CA TYR A 287 -1.23 2.22 -12.91
C TYR A 287 -0.53 1.33 -13.95
N GLN A 288 0.79 1.19 -13.86
CA GLN A 288 1.61 0.36 -14.75
C GLN A 288 2.65 -0.44 -13.95
N SER A 289 3.29 -1.43 -14.59
CA SER A 289 4.25 -2.36 -13.99
C SER A 289 5.26 -1.68 -13.07
N THR A 290 4.98 -1.83 -11.78
CA THR A 290 5.79 -1.26 -10.71
C THR A 290 6.26 -2.41 -9.83
N THR A 291 7.57 -2.51 -9.63
CA THR A 291 8.19 -3.63 -8.88
C THR A 291 9.19 -3.14 -7.84
N ASP A 292 9.36 -3.86 -6.74
CA ASP A 292 10.32 -3.51 -5.68
C ASP A 292 10.08 -2.11 -5.12
N VAL A 293 8.90 -1.88 -4.54
CA VAL A 293 8.53 -0.58 -3.96
C VAL A 293 8.46 -0.67 -2.44
N LEU A 294 9.11 0.29 -1.77
CA LEU A 294 8.97 0.52 -0.35
C LEU A 294 8.21 1.83 -0.10
N ILE A 295 7.07 1.75 0.57
CA ILE A 295 6.27 2.87 1.06
C ILE A 295 6.31 2.84 2.58
N GLU A 296 7.15 3.69 3.18
CA GLU A 296 7.47 3.62 4.59
C GLU A 296 7.32 4.95 5.35
N ASN A 297 6.69 4.89 6.52
CA ASN A 297 6.57 6.00 7.48
C ASN A 297 5.95 7.28 6.89
N ASN A 298 5.06 7.16 5.91
CA ASN A 298 4.37 8.30 5.30
C ASN A 298 3.07 8.64 6.05
N MET A 299 2.66 9.91 5.94
CA MET A 299 1.34 10.40 6.36
C MET A 299 0.50 10.62 5.10
N ILE A 300 -0.54 9.80 4.88
CA ILE A 300 -1.39 9.81 3.69
C ILE A 300 -2.82 10.14 4.10
N LEU A 301 -3.23 11.41 3.94
CA LEU A 301 -4.36 11.98 4.68
C LEU A 301 -5.39 12.67 3.80
N ASN A 302 -6.68 12.49 4.11
CA ASN A 302 -7.78 13.30 3.58
C ASN A 302 -7.83 13.39 2.04
N ASN A 303 -7.42 12.34 1.35
CA ASN A 303 -7.47 12.34 -0.12
C ASN A 303 -8.91 12.11 -0.59
N ALA A 304 -9.29 12.77 -1.69
CA ALA A 304 -10.65 12.75 -2.23
C ALA A 304 -11.06 11.40 -2.85
N ALA A 305 -10.18 10.40 -2.87
CA ALA A 305 -10.46 9.01 -3.16
C ALA A 305 -9.68 8.07 -2.20
N ASN A 306 -8.73 7.28 -2.72
CA ASN A 306 -7.98 6.28 -1.95
C ASN A 306 -6.68 6.87 -1.37
N GLY A 307 -6.18 6.33 -0.26
CA GLY A 307 -4.84 6.67 0.23
C GLY A 307 -3.76 6.14 -0.72
N ILE A 308 -3.71 4.82 -0.88
CA ILE A 308 -2.83 4.10 -1.80
C ILE A 308 -3.67 3.23 -2.74
N GLU A 309 -3.49 3.37 -4.05
CA GLU A 309 -4.12 2.53 -5.07
C GLU A 309 -3.07 1.78 -5.91
N LEU A 310 -3.20 0.46 -5.93
CA LEU A 310 -2.45 -0.45 -6.79
C LEU A 310 -3.38 -0.95 -7.91
N PHE A 311 -3.35 -0.28 -9.06
CA PHE A 311 -4.18 -0.54 -10.24
C PHE A 311 -3.41 -1.33 -11.30
N ILE A 312 -3.85 -2.56 -11.58
CA ILE A 312 -3.20 -3.45 -12.59
C ILE A 312 -1.67 -3.53 -12.41
N SER A 313 -1.18 -3.48 -11.17
CA SER A 313 0.25 -3.38 -10.91
C SER A 313 0.62 -3.81 -9.50
N GLY A 314 1.91 -4.07 -9.31
CA GLY A 314 2.56 -4.16 -8.03
C GLY A 314 3.14 -5.53 -7.73
N GLU A 315 4.44 -5.70 -7.97
CA GLU A 315 5.16 -6.89 -7.51
C GLU A 315 6.19 -6.51 -6.45
N ARG A 316 6.28 -7.27 -5.35
CA ARG A 316 7.24 -7.01 -4.26
C ARG A 316 7.08 -5.59 -3.71
N ILE A 317 5.86 -5.26 -3.32
CA ILE A 317 5.54 -3.98 -2.67
C ILE A 317 5.50 -4.17 -1.16
N VAL A 318 6.08 -3.21 -0.44
CA VAL A 318 6.08 -3.14 1.01
C VAL A 318 5.46 -1.82 1.46
N ILE A 319 4.35 -1.88 2.18
CA ILE A 319 3.64 -0.75 2.80
C ILE A 319 3.80 -0.89 4.31
N LEU A 320 4.74 -0.13 4.88
CA LEU A 320 5.22 -0.33 6.26
C LEU A 320 5.13 0.96 7.10
N GLY A 321 4.56 0.90 8.30
CA GLY A 321 4.69 2.01 9.26
C GLY A 321 3.95 3.31 8.88
N ASN A 322 3.02 3.27 7.92
CA ASN A 322 2.34 4.48 7.45
C ASN A 322 1.11 4.82 8.31
N THR A 323 0.77 6.11 8.34
CA THR A 323 -0.55 6.58 8.81
C THR A 323 -1.41 6.93 7.60
N ILE A 324 -2.48 6.17 7.36
CA ILE A 324 -3.36 6.31 6.22
C ILE A 324 -4.77 6.62 6.73
N ALA A 325 -5.20 7.88 6.63
CA ALA A 325 -6.40 8.32 7.34
C ALA A 325 -7.28 9.34 6.62
N GLY A 326 -8.58 9.29 6.90
CA GLY A 326 -9.54 10.31 6.45
C GLY A 326 -9.79 10.33 4.95
N ASN A 327 -9.37 9.30 4.20
CA ASN A 327 -9.59 9.26 2.76
C ASN A 327 -11.07 8.95 2.47
N THR A 328 -11.62 9.52 1.39
CA THR A 328 -13.07 9.42 1.11
C THR A 328 -13.49 8.06 0.55
N LYS A 329 -12.53 7.20 0.17
CA LYS A 329 -12.75 5.80 -0.18
C LYS A 329 -11.94 4.91 0.74
N ASN A 330 -10.97 4.17 0.21
CA ASN A 330 -10.19 3.19 0.95
C ASN A 330 -8.88 3.76 1.47
N GLY A 331 -8.37 3.17 2.55
CA GLY A 331 -6.98 3.41 2.97
C GLY A 331 -6.00 2.84 1.94
N VAL A 332 -6.03 1.52 1.76
CA VAL A 332 -5.26 0.81 0.71
C VAL A 332 -6.22 0.05 -0.19
N TYR A 333 -6.07 0.21 -1.50
CA TYR A 333 -6.91 -0.44 -2.48
C TYR A 333 -6.07 -1.16 -3.53
N ILE A 334 -6.30 -2.46 -3.66
CA ILE A 334 -5.70 -3.33 -4.65
C ILE A 334 -6.82 -3.76 -5.59
N LYS A 335 -6.73 -3.36 -6.86
CA LYS A 335 -7.75 -3.71 -7.85
C LYS A 335 -7.15 -4.07 -9.20
N ARG A 336 -7.93 -4.82 -9.97
CA ARG A 336 -7.70 -5.06 -11.40
C ARG A 336 -8.69 -4.23 -12.22
N ASP A 337 -8.28 -3.82 -13.42
CA ASP A 337 -9.21 -3.39 -14.46
C ASP A 337 -9.87 -4.59 -15.14
N SER A 338 -11.20 -4.59 -15.14
CA SER A 338 -12.04 -5.58 -15.81
C SER A 338 -11.88 -5.63 -17.34
N THR A 339 -11.26 -4.61 -17.97
CA THR A 339 -11.34 -4.41 -19.43
C THR A 339 -10.10 -4.82 -20.23
N THR A 340 -8.95 -5.03 -19.58
CA THR A 340 -7.69 -5.31 -20.28
C THR A 340 -7.13 -6.70 -19.93
N ASP A 341 -7.08 -7.57 -20.94
CA ASP A 341 -6.53 -8.93 -20.89
C ASP A 341 -4.99 -8.93 -21.01
N SER A 342 -4.36 -7.88 -20.47
CA SER A 342 -2.95 -7.60 -20.68
C SER A 342 -2.07 -8.43 -19.73
N ASN A 343 -0.93 -8.89 -20.23
CA ASN A 343 0.12 -9.71 -19.56
C ASN A 343 0.72 -9.11 -18.27
N TRP A 344 0.12 -8.10 -17.67
CA TRP A 344 0.59 -7.48 -16.45
C TRP A 344 0.05 -8.21 -15.25
N GLU A 345 0.93 -8.45 -14.31
CA GLU A 345 0.66 -9.28 -13.17
C GLU A 345 -0.16 -8.45 -12.18
N THR A 346 -1.31 -8.98 -11.72
CA THR A 346 -2.01 -8.36 -10.57
C THR A 346 -1.06 -8.24 -9.39
N ALA A 347 -1.37 -7.32 -8.48
CA ALA A 347 -0.62 -7.15 -7.24
C ALA A 347 -0.24 -8.50 -6.62
N LYS A 348 1.05 -8.76 -6.48
CA LYS A 348 1.59 -10.00 -5.91
C LYS A 348 2.79 -9.73 -5.03
N GLN A 349 3.01 -10.62 -4.06
CA GLN A 349 4.11 -10.48 -3.10
C GLN A 349 4.05 -9.13 -2.38
N LEU A 350 2.88 -8.84 -1.80
CA LEU A 350 2.60 -7.57 -1.12
C LEU A 350 2.69 -7.77 0.39
N LEU A 351 3.41 -6.88 1.07
CA LEU A 351 3.43 -6.79 2.53
C LEU A 351 2.77 -5.47 2.96
N ILE A 352 1.70 -5.54 3.73
CA ILE A 352 1.05 -4.40 4.39
C ILE A 352 1.19 -4.58 5.89
N SER A 353 2.12 -3.87 6.51
CA SER A 353 2.43 -4.10 7.93
C SER A 353 2.68 -2.86 8.77
N ALA A 354 2.38 -2.96 10.07
CA ALA A 354 2.64 -1.90 11.05
C ALA A 354 2.02 -0.54 10.70
N ASN A 355 0.93 -0.51 9.91
CA ASN A 355 0.26 0.73 9.54
C ASN A 355 -0.87 1.07 10.52
N ILE A 356 -1.16 2.37 10.64
CA ILE A 356 -2.38 2.89 11.26
C ILE A 356 -3.32 3.31 10.13
N ILE A 357 -4.42 2.60 9.96
CA ILE A 357 -5.38 2.82 8.86
C ILE A 357 -6.75 3.15 9.45
N GLN A 358 -7.14 4.43 9.40
CA GLN A 358 -8.29 4.88 10.16
C GLN A 358 -9.17 5.94 9.50
N GLY A 359 -10.45 5.96 9.89
CA GLY A 359 -11.35 7.06 9.55
C GLY A 359 -11.60 7.23 8.05
N ASN A 360 -11.35 6.21 7.23
CA ASN A 360 -11.66 6.26 5.80
C ASN A 360 -13.18 6.08 5.59
N SER A 361 -13.74 6.71 4.56
CA SER A 361 -15.20 6.69 4.32
C SER A 361 -15.70 5.41 3.63
N GLU A 362 -14.79 4.56 3.16
CA GLU A 362 -15.07 3.17 2.80
C GLU A 362 -14.19 2.24 3.65
N ASN A 363 -13.33 1.42 3.05
CA ASN A 363 -12.63 0.36 3.76
C ASN A 363 -11.26 0.80 4.30
N GLY A 364 -10.74 0.08 5.30
CA GLY A 364 -9.34 0.20 5.69
C GLY A 364 -8.44 -0.34 4.57
N ILE A 365 -8.55 -1.63 4.31
CA ILE A 365 -7.86 -2.33 3.21
C ILE A 365 -8.89 -3.04 2.35
N GLU A 366 -8.80 -2.83 1.04
CA GLU A 366 -9.62 -3.53 0.05
C GLU A 366 -8.76 -4.24 -0.99
N ILE A 367 -8.99 -5.54 -1.16
CA ILE A 367 -8.43 -6.38 -2.22
C ILE A 367 -9.60 -6.87 -3.06
N GLU A 368 -9.69 -6.34 -4.28
CA GLU A 368 -10.74 -6.64 -5.23
C GLU A 368 -10.18 -7.24 -6.53
N THR A 369 -10.93 -8.15 -7.13
CA THR A 369 -10.76 -8.53 -8.54
C THR A 369 -12.07 -9.11 -9.06
N THR A 370 -12.20 -9.11 -10.38
CA THR A 370 -13.40 -9.44 -11.14
C THR A 370 -13.18 -10.61 -12.10
N SER A 371 -12.10 -11.40 -11.93
CA SER A 371 -11.67 -12.41 -12.93
C SER A 371 -10.77 -13.52 -12.35
N ASP A 372 -10.34 -14.46 -13.21
CA ASP A 372 -9.42 -15.57 -12.89
C ASP A 372 -8.07 -15.13 -12.30
N PHE A 373 -7.64 -13.90 -12.57
CA PHE A 373 -6.38 -13.37 -12.07
C PHE A 373 -6.58 -12.77 -10.68
N ARG A 374 -5.91 -13.38 -9.71
CA ARG A 374 -6.09 -13.11 -8.28
C ARG A 374 -4.82 -12.48 -7.71
N PRO A 375 -4.95 -11.39 -6.93
CA PRO A 375 -3.85 -10.95 -6.10
C PRO A 375 -3.34 -12.11 -5.24
N TYR A 376 -2.02 -12.28 -5.19
CA TYR A 376 -1.37 -13.52 -4.74
C TYR A 376 -0.20 -13.23 -3.79
N MET A 377 0.00 -14.05 -2.75
CA MET A 377 1.05 -13.84 -1.74
C MET A 377 0.94 -12.45 -1.10
N ILE A 378 -0.19 -12.19 -0.44
CA ILE A 378 -0.42 -10.94 0.29
C ILE A 378 -0.29 -11.23 1.78
N ASN A 379 0.52 -10.46 2.48
CA ASN A 379 0.64 -10.49 3.93
C ASN A 379 0.15 -9.17 4.51
N ILE A 380 -0.96 -9.21 5.23
CA ILE A 380 -1.52 -8.11 6.00
C ILE A 380 -1.26 -8.40 7.47
N SER A 381 -0.30 -7.71 8.09
CA SER A 381 0.07 -8.04 9.46
C SER A 381 0.42 -6.89 10.38
N SER A 382 0.08 -7.02 11.66
CA SER A 382 0.43 -6.04 12.69
C SER A 382 -0.08 -4.62 12.41
N ASN A 383 -1.21 -4.47 11.71
CA ASN A 383 -1.83 -3.17 11.46
C ASN A 383 -2.88 -2.84 12.52
N ASP A 384 -3.02 -1.55 12.84
CA ASP A 384 -4.14 -1.00 13.58
C ASP A 384 -5.15 -0.42 12.59
N ILE A 385 -6.31 -1.07 12.44
CA ILE A 385 -7.33 -0.73 11.44
C ILE A 385 -8.64 -0.39 12.14
N PHE A 386 -9.04 0.88 12.16
CA PHE A 386 -10.20 1.29 12.96
C PHE A 386 -10.92 2.54 12.48
N GLY A 387 -12.20 2.68 12.87
CA GLY A 387 -12.99 3.87 12.56
C GLY A 387 -13.31 4.04 11.07
N ASN A 388 -13.05 3.04 10.22
CA ASN A 388 -13.41 3.09 8.80
C ASN A 388 -14.92 2.86 8.65
N SER A 389 -15.56 3.60 7.75
CA SER A 389 -17.02 3.57 7.59
C SER A 389 -17.52 2.26 6.95
N GLY A 390 -16.71 1.65 6.09
CA GLY A 390 -16.87 0.31 5.52
C GLY A 390 -16.08 -0.75 6.30
N TYR A 391 -15.62 -1.79 5.62
CA TYR A 391 -14.90 -2.91 6.25
C TYR A 391 -13.55 -2.47 6.83
N GLY A 392 -13.07 -3.14 7.87
CA GLY A 392 -11.66 -3.03 8.24
C GLY A 392 -10.79 -3.63 7.14
N ILE A 393 -11.07 -4.89 6.78
CA ILE A 393 -10.44 -5.60 5.66
C ILE A 393 -11.54 -6.23 4.79
N ASN A 394 -11.57 -5.88 3.50
CA ASN A 394 -12.35 -6.55 2.46
C ASN A 394 -11.41 -7.30 1.53
N CYS A 395 -11.48 -8.63 1.49
CA CYS A 395 -10.46 -9.43 0.82
C CYS A 395 -11.05 -10.49 -0.11
N TYR A 396 -10.64 -10.39 -1.37
CA TYR A 396 -10.73 -11.43 -2.37
C TYR A 396 -9.32 -11.72 -2.93
N GLY A 397 -8.84 -12.96 -2.88
CA GLY A 397 -7.48 -13.28 -3.36
C GLY A 397 -7.05 -14.73 -3.13
N MET A 398 -5.76 -15.01 -3.37
CA MET A 398 -5.15 -16.29 -3.05
C MET A 398 -3.87 -16.15 -2.25
N TYR A 399 -3.57 -17.10 -1.36
CA TYR A 399 -2.36 -17.08 -0.54
C TYR A 399 -2.25 -15.76 0.23
N VAL A 400 -3.31 -15.48 1.00
CA VAL A 400 -3.43 -14.25 1.80
C VAL A 400 -3.26 -14.61 3.27
N ASP A 401 -2.27 -14.00 3.91
CA ASP A 401 -2.06 -14.03 5.35
C ASP A 401 -2.64 -12.75 5.97
N ILE A 402 -3.54 -12.88 6.93
CA ILE A 402 -4.08 -11.79 7.77
C ILE A 402 -3.71 -12.12 9.21
N VAL A 403 -2.64 -11.53 9.73
CA VAL A 403 -2.00 -12.00 10.97
C VAL A 403 -1.67 -10.88 11.96
N ASN A 404 -2.00 -11.06 13.24
CA ASN A 404 -1.65 -10.10 14.31
C ASN A 404 -2.21 -8.67 14.13
N ASN A 405 -3.32 -8.48 13.42
CA ASN A 405 -3.92 -7.15 13.25
C ASN A 405 -4.88 -6.81 14.40
N ASN A 406 -4.99 -5.52 14.74
CA ASN A 406 -6.02 -4.98 15.63
C ASN A 406 -7.10 -4.29 14.78
N ILE A 407 -8.27 -4.88 14.69
CA ILE A 407 -9.36 -4.48 13.79
C ILE A 407 -10.58 -4.14 14.63
N PHE A 408 -10.84 -2.83 14.81
CA PHE A 408 -11.88 -2.41 15.74
C PHE A 408 -12.66 -1.18 15.32
N GLY A 409 -13.94 -1.10 15.71
CA GLY A 409 -14.76 0.07 15.42
C GLY A 409 -14.84 0.43 13.94
N ASN A 410 -14.74 -0.55 13.03
CA ASN A 410 -14.99 -0.36 11.60
C ASN A 410 -16.47 -0.62 11.30
N ALA A 411 -16.87 -0.46 10.03
CA ALA A 411 -18.23 -0.61 9.56
C ALA A 411 -19.21 0.31 10.30
N VAL A 412 -18.76 1.54 10.61
CA VAL A 412 -19.54 2.53 11.36
C VAL A 412 -20.48 3.36 10.48
N GLY A 413 -20.32 3.27 9.16
CA GLY A 413 -21.16 3.96 8.19
C GLY A 413 -22.58 3.40 8.11
N THR A 414 -23.47 4.15 7.47
CA THR A 414 -24.86 3.70 7.22
C THR A 414 -25.00 2.80 5.99
N SER A 415 -23.94 2.73 5.17
CA SER A 415 -23.85 1.87 3.98
C SER A 415 -24.02 0.39 4.34
N ALA A 416 -24.32 -0.45 3.35
CA ALA A 416 -24.78 -1.82 3.54
C ALA A 416 -23.69 -2.82 3.98
N HIS A 417 -22.54 -2.35 4.46
CA HIS A 417 -21.35 -3.14 4.76
C HIS A 417 -21.25 -3.36 6.26
N TYR A 418 -21.19 -4.62 6.72
CA TYR A 418 -21.46 -4.95 8.13
C TYR A 418 -20.35 -5.75 8.84
N TYR A 419 -19.13 -5.76 8.30
CA TYR A 419 -18.11 -6.72 8.73
C TYR A 419 -16.82 -6.03 9.19
N GLY A 420 -16.21 -6.51 10.27
CA GLY A 420 -14.83 -6.14 10.59
C GLY A 420 -13.87 -6.64 9.52
N VAL A 421 -13.96 -7.94 9.23
CA VAL A 421 -13.20 -8.62 8.17
C VAL A 421 -14.13 -9.44 7.30
N ARG A 422 -14.00 -9.28 5.97
CA ARG A 422 -14.74 -10.05 4.97
C ARG A 422 -13.78 -10.79 4.05
N ILE A 423 -13.93 -12.12 3.99
CA ILE A 423 -13.32 -12.95 2.95
C ILE A 423 -14.42 -13.46 2.04
N TYR A 424 -14.27 -13.29 0.72
CA TYR A 424 -15.28 -13.74 -0.24
C TYR A 424 -14.67 -14.22 -1.55
N GLY A 425 -15.41 -15.02 -2.30
CA GLY A 425 -15.22 -15.29 -3.71
C GLY A 425 -16.31 -14.59 -4.57
N ALA A 426 -16.19 -14.63 -5.89
CA ALA A 426 -16.95 -13.81 -6.84
C ALA A 426 -16.97 -14.50 -8.20
N ASP A 427 -18.12 -14.45 -8.88
CA ASP A 427 -18.30 -14.97 -10.24
C ASP A 427 -17.86 -16.43 -10.44
N GLY A 428 -18.05 -17.27 -9.40
CA GLY A 428 -17.63 -18.67 -9.40
C GLY A 428 -16.12 -18.88 -9.32
N VAL A 429 -15.35 -17.80 -9.17
CA VAL A 429 -13.92 -17.83 -8.93
C VAL A 429 -13.67 -17.73 -7.42
N PRO A 430 -13.14 -18.79 -6.80
CA PRO A 430 -13.01 -18.83 -5.36
C PRO A 430 -11.76 -18.10 -4.83
N SER A 431 -11.87 -17.53 -3.64
CA SER A 431 -10.70 -17.14 -2.84
C SER A 431 -10.09 -18.38 -2.17
N LYS A 432 -8.76 -18.56 -2.20
CA LYS A 432 -8.11 -19.81 -1.73
C LYS A 432 -6.86 -19.62 -0.90
N TYR A 433 -6.56 -20.58 -0.03
CA TYR A 433 -5.31 -20.64 0.75
C TYR A 433 -5.13 -19.39 1.62
N ILE A 434 -6.14 -19.09 2.42
CA ILE A 434 -6.14 -17.90 3.27
C ILE A 434 -5.84 -18.31 4.71
N ASN A 435 -5.01 -17.57 5.40
CA ASN A 435 -4.68 -17.80 6.78
C ASN A 435 -4.99 -16.55 7.60
N ILE A 436 -5.89 -16.69 8.57
CA ILE A 436 -6.36 -15.62 9.46
C ILE A 436 -5.94 -16.03 10.86
N ALA A 437 -4.88 -15.40 11.39
CA ALA A 437 -4.29 -15.85 12.63
C ALA A 437 -4.01 -14.73 13.64
N ASN A 438 -4.31 -14.99 14.91
CA ASN A 438 -3.93 -14.12 16.04
C ASN A 438 -4.38 -12.65 15.89
N ASN A 439 -5.48 -12.38 15.18
CA ASN A 439 -6.04 -11.04 15.08
C ASN A 439 -6.93 -10.73 16.29
N LEU A 440 -6.98 -9.46 16.69
CA LEU A 440 -7.99 -8.93 17.60
C LEU A 440 -9.07 -8.23 16.76
N ILE A 441 -10.29 -8.75 16.76
CA ILE A 441 -11.43 -8.22 16.01
C ILE A 441 -12.53 -7.84 17.01
N THR A 442 -12.75 -6.54 17.22
CA THR A 442 -13.65 -6.08 18.28
C THR A 442 -14.53 -4.89 17.88
N ASN A 443 -15.78 -4.87 18.35
CA ASN A 443 -16.69 -3.73 18.22
C ASN A 443 -16.88 -3.20 16.78
N ASN A 444 -16.85 -4.07 15.77
CA ASN A 444 -17.15 -3.66 14.41
C ASN A 444 -18.67 -3.62 14.16
N GLY A 445 -19.12 -2.61 13.42
CA GLY A 445 -20.50 -2.42 13.00
C GLY A 445 -21.18 -1.15 13.53
N ALA A 446 -22.30 -0.79 12.88
CA ALA A 446 -23.07 0.41 13.18
C ALA A 446 -24.28 0.12 14.08
N ALA A 447 -24.60 1.03 15.00
CA ALA A 447 -25.72 0.87 15.94
C ALA A 447 -27.09 0.70 15.26
N SER A 448 -27.23 1.22 14.04
CA SER A 448 -28.48 1.14 13.26
C SER A 448 -28.71 -0.22 12.59
N LYS A 449 -27.80 -1.19 12.74
CA LYS A 449 -27.81 -2.43 11.96
C LYS A 449 -27.88 -3.65 12.88
N SER A 450 -28.65 -4.65 12.45
CA SER A 450 -28.83 -5.90 13.20
C SER A 450 -27.76 -6.94 12.87
N ALA A 451 -27.09 -6.86 11.72
CA ALA A 451 -26.19 -7.89 11.20
C ALA A 451 -24.70 -7.49 11.26
N ASN A 452 -24.25 -6.94 12.38
CA ASN A 452 -22.84 -6.55 12.56
C ASN A 452 -22.00 -7.77 12.94
N ILE A 453 -21.07 -8.20 12.08
CA ILE A 453 -20.26 -9.41 12.26
C ILE A 453 -18.78 -9.04 12.39
N GLY A 454 -18.07 -9.69 13.31
CA GLY A 454 -16.62 -9.50 13.45
C GLY A 454 -15.85 -10.01 12.22
N LEU A 455 -15.96 -11.30 11.93
CA LEU A 455 -15.32 -11.97 10.81
C LEU A 455 -16.32 -12.81 10.02
N VAL A 456 -16.35 -12.65 8.70
CA VAL A 456 -17.16 -13.47 7.81
C VAL A 456 -16.34 -14.13 6.70
N ILE A 457 -16.62 -15.41 6.47
CA ILE A 457 -16.15 -16.19 5.32
C ILE A 457 -17.37 -16.51 4.46
N MET A 458 -17.44 -15.88 3.29
CA MET A 458 -18.61 -15.92 2.40
C MET A 458 -18.38 -16.84 1.19
N ASP A 459 -19.43 -17.01 0.39
CA ASP A 459 -19.49 -17.76 -0.86
C ASP A 459 -18.16 -17.91 -1.62
N TYR A 460 -17.91 -19.12 -2.15
CA TYR A 460 -16.75 -19.45 -2.98
C TYR A 460 -15.41 -19.16 -2.28
N VAL A 461 -15.26 -19.65 -1.06
CA VAL A 461 -13.98 -19.58 -0.33
C VAL A 461 -13.50 -20.99 0.02
N GLU A 462 -12.23 -21.29 -0.26
CA GLU A 462 -11.64 -22.60 -0.06
C GLU A 462 -10.32 -22.56 0.71
N TYR A 463 -10.00 -23.62 1.47
CA TYR A 463 -8.71 -23.81 2.14
C TYR A 463 -8.33 -22.63 3.05
N VAL A 464 -9.18 -22.33 4.04
CA VAL A 464 -8.95 -21.23 4.99
C VAL A 464 -8.56 -21.77 6.34
N ASN A 465 -7.47 -21.25 6.92
CA ASN A 465 -7.09 -21.50 8.30
C ASN A 465 -7.48 -20.30 9.17
N ILE A 466 -8.32 -20.51 10.18
CA ILE A 466 -8.74 -19.47 11.13
C ILE A 466 -8.30 -19.91 12.52
N THR A 467 -7.22 -19.32 13.03
CA THR A 467 -6.56 -19.81 14.25
C THR A 467 -6.13 -18.72 15.24
N GLY A 468 -6.32 -18.94 16.54
CA GLY A 468 -5.79 -18.04 17.55
C GLY A 468 -6.41 -16.63 17.60
N ASN A 469 -7.47 -16.36 16.84
CA ASN A 469 -8.08 -15.03 16.79
C ASN A 469 -8.92 -14.76 18.05
N ILE A 470 -8.93 -13.51 18.49
CA ILE A 470 -9.82 -13.00 19.52
C ILE A 470 -10.89 -12.16 18.84
N ILE A 471 -12.13 -12.66 18.80
CA ILE A 471 -13.27 -11.97 18.21
C ILE A 471 -14.26 -11.68 19.33
N THR A 472 -14.42 -10.42 19.70
CA THR A 472 -15.17 -10.09 20.92
C THR A 472 -15.94 -8.77 20.80
N THR A 473 -16.81 -8.52 21.78
CA THR A 473 -17.39 -7.21 22.02
C THR A 473 -16.84 -6.69 23.34
N ASP A 474 -16.16 -5.55 23.31
CA ASP A 474 -15.61 -4.91 24.50
C ASP A 474 -16.44 -3.68 24.86
N THR A 475 -17.17 -3.76 25.96
CA THR A 475 -18.00 -2.64 26.45
C THR A 475 -17.18 -1.44 26.95
N ALA A 476 -15.87 -1.59 27.14
CA ALA A 476 -14.97 -0.49 27.49
C ALA A 476 -14.55 0.35 26.27
N LEU A 477 -14.66 -0.20 25.06
CA LEU A 477 -14.39 0.52 23.81
C LEU A 477 -15.68 1.18 23.26
N PRO A 478 -15.58 2.26 22.46
CA PRO A 478 -16.71 2.81 21.74
C PRO A 478 -17.39 1.77 20.84
N THR A 479 -18.67 2.02 20.52
CA THR A 479 -19.43 1.26 19.50
C THR A 479 -19.47 -0.25 19.69
N ALA A 480 -19.91 -0.73 20.87
CA ALA A 480 -20.18 -2.14 21.16
C ALA A 480 -21.40 -2.71 20.40
N ASN A 481 -21.38 -2.59 19.07
CA ASN A 481 -22.48 -2.94 18.18
C ASN A 481 -22.25 -4.28 17.45
N GLN A 482 -21.13 -4.96 17.68
CA GLN A 482 -20.80 -6.24 17.03
C GLN A 482 -21.76 -7.33 17.56
N ASN A 483 -22.77 -7.67 16.77
CA ASN A 483 -23.83 -8.60 17.17
C ASN A 483 -23.42 -10.05 16.97
N TYR A 484 -22.45 -10.33 16.11
CA TYR A 484 -22.01 -11.69 15.80
C TYR A 484 -20.49 -11.77 15.77
N GLY A 485 -19.94 -12.90 16.18
CA GLY A 485 -18.49 -13.13 16.18
C GLY A 485 -17.98 -13.56 14.81
N LEU A 486 -17.96 -14.87 14.59
CA LEU A 486 -17.54 -15.50 13.33
C LEU A 486 -18.73 -16.12 12.61
N TRP A 487 -18.83 -15.86 11.32
CA TRP A 487 -19.81 -16.49 10.43
C TRP A 487 -19.11 -17.15 9.25
N VAL A 488 -19.34 -18.46 9.07
CA VAL A 488 -18.94 -19.23 7.89
C VAL A 488 -20.19 -19.59 7.09
N GLU A 489 -20.33 -19.01 5.90
CA GLU A 489 -21.47 -19.20 5.01
C GLU A 489 -21.38 -20.52 4.22
N ASP A 490 -22.46 -20.85 3.53
CA ASP A 490 -22.50 -21.98 2.60
C ASP A 490 -21.56 -21.76 1.41
N ASN A 491 -21.39 -22.80 0.58
CA ASN A 491 -20.46 -22.77 -0.56
C ASN A 491 -19.00 -22.46 -0.18
N THR A 492 -18.64 -22.67 1.09
CA THR A 492 -17.26 -22.63 1.60
C THR A 492 -16.74 -24.06 1.81
N THR A 493 -15.47 -24.30 1.50
CA THR A 493 -14.87 -25.65 1.53
C THR A 493 -13.53 -25.65 2.24
N GLU A 494 -13.20 -26.71 2.98
CA GLU A 494 -11.90 -26.85 3.64
C GLU A 494 -11.59 -25.69 4.62
N ILE A 495 -12.57 -25.28 5.44
CA ILE A 495 -12.43 -24.19 6.42
C ILE A 495 -11.97 -24.75 7.77
N VAL A 496 -10.69 -24.58 8.10
CA VAL A 496 -10.11 -25.03 9.37
C VAL A 496 -10.31 -24.00 10.47
N LEU A 497 -10.95 -24.42 11.57
CA LEU A 497 -11.23 -23.58 12.74
C LEU A 497 -10.60 -24.18 13.99
N LYS A 498 -9.67 -23.45 14.62
CA LYS A 498 -8.94 -23.96 15.79
C LYS A 498 -8.47 -22.87 16.74
N ASN A 499 -8.67 -23.07 18.05
CA ASN A 499 -8.11 -22.21 19.11
C ASN A 499 -8.50 -20.72 18.97
N ASN A 500 -9.69 -20.41 18.46
CA ASN A 500 -10.18 -19.03 18.46
C ASN A 500 -10.87 -18.75 19.80
N LYS A 501 -10.95 -17.48 20.20
CA LYS A 501 -11.72 -17.00 21.34
C LYS A 501 -12.80 -16.06 20.82
N ILE A 502 -14.04 -16.52 20.82
CA ILE A 502 -15.19 -15.85 20.19
C ILE A 502 -16.32 -15.71 21.21
N ASN A 503 -16.48 -14.52 21.79
CA ASN A 503 -17.41 -14.32 22.90
C ASN A 503 -17.93 -12.87 23.03
N GLY A 504 -18.95 -12.67 23.87
CA GLY A 504 -19.44 -11.35 24.24
C GLY A 504 -20.45 -10.71 23.29
N HIS A 505 -20.86 -11.40 22.23
CA HIS A 505 -21.80 -10.87 21.24
C HIS A 505 -23.26 -11.02 21.69
N ALA A 506 -24.11 -10.06 21.31
CA ALA A 506 -25.55 -10.12 21.62
C ALA A 506 -26.30 -11.21 20.82
N GLY A 507 -25.82 -11.51 19.60
CA GLY A 507 -26.26 -12.62 18.77
C GLY A 507 -25.37 -13.85 18.96
N ALA A 508 -25.09 -14.58 17.88
CA ALA A 508 -24.29 -15.79 17.95
C ALA A 508 -22.80 -15.49 17.92
N ASN A 509 -22.04 -16.15 18.79
CA ASN A 509 -20.58 -16.11 18.76
C ASN A 509 -20.05 -16.79 17.48
N LEU A 510 -20.57 -17.96 17.14
CA LEU A 510 -20.20 -18.72 15.95
C LEU A 510 -21.44 -19.12 15.16
N ILE A 511 -21.42 -18.88 13.85
CA ILE A 511 -22.41 -19.40 12.90
C ILE A 511 -21.68 -20.24 11.86
N VAL A 512 -22.09 -21.50 11.74
CA VAL A 512 -21.71 -22.38 10.63
C VAL A 512 -22.97 -22.71 9.84
N ALA A 513 -23.10 -22.12 8.66
CA ALA A 513 -24.23 -22.29 7.76
C ALA A 513 -24.34 -23.72 7.24
N ASN A 514 -25.53 -24.11 6.82
CA ASN A 514 -25.74 -25.42 6.22
C ASN A 514 -25.08 -25.47 4.83
N GLY A 515 -24.18 -26.43 4.60
CA GLY A 515 -23.40 -26.52 3.36
C GLY A 515 -21.98 -25.97 3.46
N ALA A 516 -21.60 -25.35 4.58
CA ALA A 516 -20.21 -25.01 4.88
C ALA A 516 -19.43 -26.29 5.24
N ASP A 517 -18.32 -26.57 4.53
CA ASP A 517 -17.38 -27.63 4.93
C ASP A 517 -16.32 -27.07 5.89
N VAL A 518 -16.65 -27.19 7.17
CA VAL A 518 -15.80 -26.78 8.30
C VAL A 518 -15.05 -27.98 8.87
N LYS A 519 -13.74 -27.82 9.07
CA LYS A 519 -12.84 -28.78 9.68
C LYS A 519 -12.35 -28.28 11.03
N GLY A 520 -12.47 -29.11 12.04
CA GLY A 520 -12.02 -28.80 13.39
C GLY A 520 -11.15 -29.90 13.98
N GLU A 521 -11.26 -30.07 15.28
CA GLU A 521 -10.67 -31.14 16.05
C GLU A 521 -11.45 -32.45 15.90
N ARG A 522 -10.78 -33.56 16.16
CA ARG A 522 -11.37 -34.89 16.21
C ARG A 522 -11.07 -35.54 17.55
N VAL A 523 -12.10 -36.07 18.20
CA VAL A 523 -11.96 -36.93 19.38
C VAL A 523 -12.65 -38.27 19.16
N VAL A 524 -12.04 -39.33 19.69
CA VAL A 524 -12.62 -40.68 19.69
C VAL A 524 -13.01 -41.05 21.11
N CYS A 525 -14.31 -41.06 21.36
CA CYS A 525 -14.90 -41.36 22.65
C CYS A 525 -15.18 -42.86 22.75
N LYS A 526 -14.51 -43.55 23.68
CA LYS A 526 -14.76 -44.97 23.95
C LYS A 526 -15.98 -45.11 24.87
N ILE A 527 -17.02 -45.78 24.38
CA ILE A 527 -18.21 -46.09 25.18
C ILE A 527 -18.04 -47.45 25.87
N GLY A 528 -17.41 -48.42 25.20
CA GLY A 528 -17.24 -49.78 25.70
C GLY A 528 -18.33 -50.71 25.18
N SER A 529 -18.77 -51.67 25.99
CA SER A 529 -19.78 -52.65 25.59
C SER A 529 -21.14 -52.29 26.17
N ILE A 530 -22.19 -52.37 25.35
CA ILE A 530 -23.57 -52.04 25.73
C ILE A 530 -24.47 -53.24 25.43
N ASN A 531 -25.19 -53.72 26.44
CA ASN A 531 -26.12 -54.84 26.28
C ASN A 531 -27.27 -54.48 25.34
N ALA A 532 -27.81 -55.48 24.63
CA ALA A 532 -28.84 -55.30 23.60
C ALA A 532 -30.05 -54.47 24.05
N ALA A 533 -30.56 -54.71 25.27
CA ALA A 533 -31.72 -54.03 25.84
C ALA A 533 -31.39 -52.71 26.58
N ASN A 534 -30.12 -52.31 26.66
CA ASN A 534 -29.73 -51.11 27.39
C ASN A 534 -30.04 -49.86 26.56
N SER A 535 -30.87 -48.98 27.13
CA SER A 535 -31.25 -47.68 26.57
C SER A 535 -30.76 -46.49 27.42
N ALA A 536 -29.87 -46.74 28.37
CA ALA A 536 -29.24 -45.69 29.16
C ALA A 536 -28.38 -44.78 28.26
N GLU A 537 -28.35 -43.51 28.63
CA GLU A 537 -27.45 -42.55 28.00
C GLU A 537 -26.06 -42.67 28.61
N HIS A 538 -25.03 -42.56 27.77
CA HIS A 538 -23.64 -42.71 28.18
C HIS A 538 -22.90 -41.38 27.97
N PRO A 539 -22.37 -40.72 29.01
CA PRO A 539 -21.56 -39.52 28.81
C PRO A 539 -20.29 -39.88 28.04
N ILE A 540 -19.97 -39.09 27.01
CA ILE A 540 -18.87 -39.38 26.08
C ILE A 540 -17.84 -38.25 25.98
N PHE A 541 -18.24 -37.00 26.19
CA PHE A 541 -17.34 -35.86 25.99
C PHE A 541 -17.84 -34.61 26.74
N SER A 542 -16.89 -33.84 27.27
CA SER A 542 -17.13 -32.49 27.79
C SER A 542 -16.04 -31.56 27.27
N PRO A 543 -16.37 -30.44 26.61
CA PRO A 543 -15.38 -29.57 26.03
C PRO A 543 -14.74 -28.66 27.10
N ALA A 544 -13.45 -28.38 26.93
CA ALA A 544 -12.68 -27.47 27.79
C ALA A 544 -12.83 -25.99 27.42
N SER A 545 -13.62 -25.69 26.39
CA SER A 545 -14.01 -24.35 25.93
C SER A 545 -15.40 -24.44 25.30
N ASN A 546 -15.93 -23.34 24.77
CA ASN A 546 -17.12 -23.48 23.93
C ASN A 546 -16.75 -24.28 22.67
N MET A 547 -17.71 -25.08 22.20
CA MET A 547 -17.54 -25.88 21.00
C MET A 547 -18.79 -25.86 20.11
N CYS A 548 -18.59 -26.16 18.82
CA CYS A 548 -19.66 -26.50 17.90
C CYS A 548 -19.39 -27.89 17.33
N LEU A 549 -20.31 -28.83 17.53
CA LEU A 549 -20.25 -30.15 16.91
C LEU A 549 -20.53 -30.02 15.41
N ILE A 550 -19.60 -30.49 14.59
CA ILE A 550 -19.70 -30.46 13.13
C ILE A 550 -20.30 -31.76 12.60
N SER A 551 -19.80 -32.89 13.09
CA SER A 551 -20.34 -34.21 12.74
C SER A 551 -20.02 -35.23 13.82
N ALA A 552 -20.82 -36.28 13.85
CA ALA A 552 -20.59 -37.43 14.71
C ALA A 552 -20.76 -38.71 13.92
N ALA A 553 -19.87 -39.67 14.16
CA ALA A 553 -19.94 -40.99 13.57
C ALA A 553 -19.80 -42.06 14.64
N PHE A 554 -20.43 -43.20 14.41
CA PHE A 554 -20.39 -44.34 15.31
C PHE A 554 -19.67 -45.52 14.66
N ILE A 555 -18.85 -46.23 15.43
CA ILE A 555 -18.21 -47.48 15.00
C ILE A 555 -18.37 -48.51 16.12
N ASN A 556 -18.81 -49.72 15.75
CA ASN A 556 -18.82 -50.88 16.64
C ASN A 556 -17.70 -51.85 16.25
N ALA A 557 -16.84 -52.27 17.19
CA ALA A 557 -15.50 -52.74 16.85
C ALA A 557 -15.25 -54.25 16.99
N ALA A 558 -16.24 -55.14 17.15
CA ALA A 558 -15.95 -56.58 17.18
C ALA A 558 -17.11 -57.49 16.77
N SER A 559 -18.31 -57.26 17.30
CA SER A 559 -19.50 -58.04 16.99
C SER A 559 -20.75 -57.23 17.32
N VAL A 560 -21.77 -57.39 16.48
CA VAL A 560 -23.12 -56.88 16.73
C VAL A 560 -23.97 -58.10 17.02
N THR A 561 -24.31 -58.34 18.30
CA THR A 561 -25.06 -59.54 18.70
C THR A 561 -26.56 -59.24 18.65
N GLY A 562 -27.28 -59.95 17.79
CA GLY A 562 -28.70 -59.73 17.57
C GLY A 562 -29.27 -60.47 16.34
N SER A 563 -30.59 -60.49 16.19
CA SER A 563 -31.25 -60.98 14.98
C SER A 563 -31.24 -59.92 13.88
N ALA A 564 -31.27 -60.34 12.61
CA ALA A 564 -31.31 -59.44 11.45
C ALA A 564 -32.54 -58.50 11.40
N SER A 565 -33.52 -58.72 12.28
CA SER A 565 -34.73 -57.90 12.46
C SER A 565 -34.61 -56.83 13.57
N GLN A 566 -33.46 -56.74 14.23
CA GLN A 566 -33.20 -55.75 15.29
C GLN A 566 -32.49 -54.52 14.71
N TYR A 567 -32.94 -53.35 15.13
CA TYR A 567 -32.45 -52.06 14.65
C TYR A 567 -32.15 -51.15 15.82
N GLU A 568 -31.27 -50.19 15.60
CA GLU A 568 -30.87 -49.22 16.61
C GLU A 568 -31.10 -47.80 16.13
N THR A 569 -31.76 -47.00 16.97
CA THR A 569 -31.71 -45.55 16.86
C THR A 569 -30.53 -45.08 17.69
N LEU A 570 -29.57 -44.43 17.04
CA LEU A 570 -28.38 -43.88 17.69
C LEU A 570 -28.50 -42.36 17.73
N THR A 571 -28.17 -41.76 18.87
CA THR A 571 -28.28 -40.31 19.06
C THR A 571 -27.08 -39.77 19.82
N ILE A 572 -26.72 -38.52 19.51
CA ILE A 572 -25.88 -37.67 20.34
C ILE A 572 -26.81 -36.67 21.02
N LEU A 573 -26.66 -36.53 22.34
CA LEU A 573 -27.51 -35.70 23.18
C LEU A 573 -26.65 -34.65 23.86
N ASN A 574 -27.12 -33.41 23.89
CA ASN A 574 -26.56 -32.35 24.73
C ASN A 574 -27.36 -32.30 26.04
N LYS A 575 -26.70 -32.58 27.16
CA LYS A 575 -27.28 -32.52 28.51
C LYS A 575 -27.22 -31.13 29.14
N GLY A 576 -26.49 -30.21 28.52
CA GLY A 576 -26.08 -28.96 29.14
C GLY A 576 -25.41 -29.21 30.49
N THR A 577 -25.77 -28.40 31.48
CA THR A 577 -25.42 -28.57 32.89
C THR A 577 -26.55 -29.24 33.71
N GLY A 578 -27.65 -29.64 33.06
CA GLY A 578 -28.87 -30.13 33.71
C GLY A 578 -29.24 -31.58 33.36
N THR A 579 -30.49 -31.95 33.62
CA THR A 579 -31.00 -33.32 33.36
C THR A 579 -31.69 -33.46 32.00
N SER A 580 -32.09 -32.37 31.36
CA SER A 580 -32.78 -32.36 30.06
C SER A 580 -31.85 -32.77 28.93
N SER A 581 -32.27 -33.74 28.11
CA SER A 581 -31.55 -34.15 26.90
C SER A 581 -32.13 -33.47 25.67
N ASN A 582 -31.29 -32.75 24.93
CA ASN A 582 -31.64 -32.29 23.59
C ASN A 582 -30.89 -33.12 22.55
N THR A 583 -31.58 -33.64 21.54
CA THR A 583 -30.94 -34.38 20.46
C THR A 583 -30.12 -33.43 19.59
N VAL A 584 -28.82 -33.66 19.53
CA VAL A 584 -27.88 -32.94 18.66
C VAL A 584 -27.93 -33.55 17.28
N CYS A 585 -27.57 -34.81 17.13
CA CYS A 585 -27.75 -35.55 15.88
C CYS A 585 -28.22 -36.96 16.22
N GLY A 586 -28.76 -37.63 15.21
CA GLY A 586 -29.20 -38.99 15.36
C GLY A 586 -29.61 -39.57 14.04
N VAL A 587 -29.62 -40.89 14.02
CA VAL A 587 -29.97 -41.67 12.85
C VAL A 587 -31.06 -42.65 13.22
N ASN A 588 -32.07 -42.71 12.35
CA ASN A 588 -33.23 -43.57 12.47
C ASN A 588 -32.83 -45.05 12.56
N PRO A 589 -33.74 -45.94 13.01
CA PRO A 589 -33.46 -47.35 13.18
C PRO A 589 -32.74 -47.97 11.97
N GLN A 590 -31.51 -48.41 12.18
CA GLN A 590 -30.72 -49.08 11.15
C GLN A 590 -30.02 -50.33 11.68
N SER A 591 -29.73 -51.26 10.77
CA SER A 591 -28.89 -52.41 11.07
C SER A 591 -27.44 -51.95 11.15
N LEU A 592 -26.71 -52.41 12.16
CA LEU A 592 -25.32 -52.03 12.37
C LEU A 592 -24.41 -53.20 11.97
N THR A 593 -23.31 -52.86 11.29
CA THR A 593 -22.27 -53.82 10.92
C THR A 593 -21.00 -53.52 11.70
N ALA A 594 -20.30 -54.56 12.16
CA ALA A 594 -19.02 -54.39 12.83
C ALA A 594 -17.98 -53.75 11.89
N PHE A 595 -17.17 -52.85 12.43
CA PHE A 595 -16.12 -52.10 11.73
C PHE A 595 -16.62 -51.19 10.60
N THR A 596 -17.92 -50.94 10.53
CA THR A 596 -18.50 -49.97 9.60
C THR A 596 -18.78 -48.66 10.30
N THR A 597 -18.34 -47.56 9.69
CA THR A 597 -18.68 -46.22 10.13
C THR A 597 -20.13 -45.91 9.82
N THR A 598 -20.87 -45.51 10.84
CA THR A 598 -22.26 -45.08 10.74
C THR A 598 -22.32 -43.58 10.96
N ASP A 599 -22.73 -42.81 9.94
CA ASP A 599 -23.00 -41.38 10.09
C ASP A 599 -24.24 -41.17 10.95
N LEU A 600 -24.13 -40.31 11.97
CA LEU A 600 -25.23 -39.97 12.87
C LEU A 600 -26.07 -38.79 12.34
N GLY A 601 -25.82 -38.34 11.11
CA GLY A 601 -26.58 -37.29 10.44
C GLY A 601 -26.14 -35.88 10.83
N THR A 602 -26.76 -34.89 10.20
CA THR A 602 -26.45 -33.47 10.40
C THR A 602 -26.81 -33.02 11.82
N PRO A 603 -25.88 -32.42 12.58
CA PRO A 603 -26.19 -31.79 13.87
C PRO A 603 -27.27 -30.72 13.77
N ASN A 604 -28.17 -30.74 14.75
CA ASN A 604 -29.24 -29.78 14.94
C ASN A 604 -28.65 -28.37 15.09
N ALA A 605 -29.17 -27.43 14.32
CA ALA A 605 -28.65 -26.06 14.25
C ALA A 605 -28.65 -25.33 15.62
N THR A 606 -29.53 -25.71 16.55
CA THR A 606 -29.63 -25.11 17.88
C THR A 606 -28.76 -25.84 18.90
N TYR A 607 -28.83 -27.17 18.93
CA TYR A 607 -28.22 -27.96 20.03
C TYR A 607 -26.78 -28.41 19.79
N LYS A 608 -26.21 -28.11 18.61
CA LYS A 608 -24.81 -28.42 18.28
C LYS A 608 -23.79 -27.54 18.98
N TYR A 609 -24.20 -26.41 19.55
CA TYR A 609 -23.33 -25.54 20.32
C TYR A 609 -23.33 -25.97 21.79
N LEU A 610 -22.14 -26.14 22.35
CA LEU A 610 -21.96 -26.47 23.75
C LEU A 610 -21.10 -25.43 24.44
N SER A 611 -21.51 -25.08 25.65
CA SER A 611 -20.70 -24.26 26.55
C SER A 611 -19.60 -25.10 27.20
N GLU A 612 -18.58 -24.41 27.70
CA GLU A 612 -17.53 -25.04 28.52
C GLU A 612 -18.14 -25.93 29.61
N ASN A 613 -17.60 -27.15 29.76
CA ASN A 613 -18.03 -28.16 30.74
C ASN A 613 -19.43 -28.79 30.54
N GLU A 614 -20.17 -28.45 29.48
CA GLU A 614 -21.39 -29.20 29.13
C GLU A 614 -21.05 -30.63 28.70
N THR A 615 -21.99 -31.56 28.85
CA THR A 615 -21.73 -32.98 28.56
C THR A 615 -22.52 -33.44 27.33
N LEU A 616 -21.79 -33.99 26.36
CA LEU A 616 -22.36 -34.83 25.30
C LEU A 616 -22.54 -36.25 25.82
N CYS A 617 -23.72 -36.80 25.56
CA CYS A 617 -24.04 -38.19 25.80
C CYS A 617 -24.34 -38.92 24.50
N PHE A 618 -24.00 -40.20 24.46
CA PHE A 618 -24.47 -41.16 23.46
C PHE A 618 -25.75 -41.82 23.96
N GLY A 619 -26.82 -41.70 23.19
CA GLY A 619 -28.09 -42.38 23.42
C GLY A 619 -28.30 -43.51 22.42
N LYS A 620 -28.85 -44.63 22.92
CA LYS A 620 -29.22 -45.81 22.15
C LYS A 620 -30.68 -46.15 22.46
N ALA A 621 -31.51 -46.27 21.44
CA ALA A 621 -32.90 -46.72 21.59
C ALA A 621 -33.15 -47.95 20.70
N PRO A 622 -33.30 -49.15 21.30
CA PRO A 622 -33.49 -50.39 20.56
C PRO A 622 -34.89 -50.47 19.94
N THR A 623 -34.97 -50.99 18.71
CA THR A 623 -36.23 -51.42 18.09
C THR A 623 -36.27 -52.95 18.07
N GLY A 624 -37.29 -53.54 18.70
CA GLY A 624 -37.33 -54.98 19.00
C GLY A 624 -36.49 -55.33 20.23
N GLY A 625 -35.69 -56.39 20.16
CA GLY A 625 -34.79 -56.81 21.26
C GLY A 625 -33.46 -56.04 21.33
N GLY A 626 -33.17 -55.19 20.33
CA GLY A 626 -31.93 -54.43 20.23
C GLY A 626 -30.68 -55.26 19.90
N LEU A 627 -29.64 -54.56 19.48
CA LEU A 627 -28.31 -55.08 19.14
C LEU A 627 -27.35 -54.84 20.30
N GLY A 628 -26.65 -55.88 20.74
CA GLY A 628 -25.53 -55.75 21.67
C GLY A 628 -24.34 -55.10 20.96
N LEU A 629 -23.77 -54.06 21.58
CA LEU A 629 -22.60 -53.34 21.09
C LEU A 629 -21.36 -53.80 21.86
N THR A 630 -20.23 -53.94 21.16
CA THR A 630 -18.96 -54.40 21.74
C THR A 630 -17.85 -53.45 21.32
N HIS A 631 -17.16 -52.87 22.30
CA HIS A 631 -16.13 -51.84 22.07
C HIS A 631 -16.61 -50.70 21.18
N ALA A 632 -17.84 -50.24 21.42
CA ALA A 632 -18.44 -49.10 20.73
C ALA A 632 -17.61 -47.83 20.96
N VAL A 633 -17.44 -47.07 19.88
CA VAL A 633 -16.82 -45.75 19.90
C VAL A 633 -17.66 -44.75 19.13
N VAL A 634 -17.60 -43.51 19.57
CA VAL A 634 -18.14 -42.35 18.83
C VAL A 634 -16.96 -41.48 18.43
N ILE A 635 -16.92 -41.10 17.16
CA ILE A 635 -15.99 -40.11 16.63
C ILE A 635 -16.75 -38.80 16.55
N LEU A 636 -16.25 -37.77 17.23
CA LEU A 636 -16.80 -36.42 17.15
C LEU A 636 -15.81 -35.56 16.38
N ASN A 637 -16.29 -34.84 15.36
CA ASN A 637 -15.55 -33.74 14.75
C ASN A 637 -16.21 -32.43 15.21
N TYR A 638 -15.42 -31.52 15.77
CA TYR A 638 -15.92 -30.31 16.41
C TYR A 638 -14.94 -29.15 16.27
N VAL A 639 -15.42 -27.93 16.42
CA VAL A 639 -14.56 -26.73 16.47
C VAL A 639 -14.64 -26.09 17.85
N THR A 640 -13.53 -25.53 18.31
CA THR A 640 -13.42 -24.77 19.56
C THR A 640 -13.45 -23.27 19.27
N TYR A 641 -14.15 -22.51 20.11
CA TYR A 641 -14.25 -21.05 20.00
C TYR A 641 -14.41 -20.38 21.37
#